data_AF-A0A812JI85-F1
#
_entry.id   AF-A0A812JI85-F1
#
_cell.length_a   1.000
_cell.length_b   1.000
_cell.length_c   1.000
_cell.angle_alpha   90.00
_cell.angle_beta   90.00
_cell.angle_gamma   90.00
#
_symmetry.space_group_name_H-M   'P 1'
#
loop_
_entity.id
_entity.type
_entity.pdbx_description
1 polymer ?
#
loop_
_entity_poly.entity_id
_entity_poly.type
_entity_poly.pdbx_seq_one_letter_code
_entity_poly.pdbx_strand_id
1 'polypeptide(L)'
;MLQELLVSRCWDVQEHPEWLVFEVEGGLQIRPVQYQVAKKLMDDPGSVVQLNMGEGKTRVILPMLILHWAGRADAGEPRLLRITALTSLLHELYDFMHRHLCASVLLRRVFVMPFHRDVQLRPDDIKQMISCLDFCRQSGGVVLVAPEHRLSLQLKWHELRLEGKHEMCQLLARLSSIPVRDLLDESDEVLRHKYQLIYAVGSPIRLPQGPERWETATALLRVLQQSERVAQLLSGKALREPDGEQAFDRLRFIPGRDLDRVMPSIRLALLEDLMGSPPYELAWLANYRTQGPVVRFLTMPDADASCLPSGLPEDRFHTMLALRGFLACAVLEHCMQKRHSVEYGVGQKHAKRLAVPYKASNTPSERSEFGHPDCAIMLTLLSYFYDGLSRAQLKQAFEALLSYDESVQKGRYDAWFSLSQGMKPVEETRTVRVATMIDLSSEPQLDLLYDLFHMNFETIAFWVCQCVFPKETSQYPNKLVANAWNLADNQDGLVSGFSGTDDNHRVLPLQVTQQNLAHLAGTNGKMINMIMDNPDFLSLPPGQDQEGNPSWLRAARFAVERGVHALIDCGALTAGALNADIAVEILRLLANRGSTLQGVVYFDASKKDWIISDRHGRCLPKNRSPVREHECFAFFDEARSRGADLKLAKNAKAMVTVGLRCGKDKLMQAIGRMRMLGKGQTLEFLASEEVSKKVREMVQRDQTEGKGRQKGKGRLKALKEERVQLTSQHLLEWVMANTVAAAEEALSEWAKQGLLFSSTRAAPELAVLDETVELSAFYKEAVVPKEVAVLVRGEAERTEQRAASSLRDSDRELMQKIQHRADQYGNGVQVAAGVLDEEYERELEVEKEVEKEVERQVPTMTPYHEEEWDVSQVVHADSVVSLKIETFSIPDVFAATRSLNRYKSIWPKVIKVYCTRNFRQAINEAAGLDEYLRPVDAVVAFESGGLLLLSEREGEQALVAFWTAQVAQATRPRACFVNMPLWRKGFSSQPAGLLPNVAGVPRVLCDPPVLVSLQVFMGDTSFKDVAQQESLRALATSMGRDAAGVMKQLVRLRGMLHRYERSDMAWMLNSL
;
A
#
# COMPACT_ATOMS: atom_id res chain seq x y z
N MET A 1 -16.43 24.57 32.63
CA MET A 1 -17.80 25.02 32.91
C MET A 1 -17.81 26.45 33.41
N LEU A 2 -17.18 26.77 34.55
CA LEU A 2 -17.05 28.16 35.04
C LEU A 2 -16.45 29.12 33.98
N GLN A 3 -15.36 28.72 33.32
CA GLN A 3 -14.75 29.51 32.24
C GLN A 3 -15.68 29.75 31.05
N GLU A 4 -16.60 28.83 30.73
CA GLU A 4 -17.56 29.01 29.63
C GLU A 4 -18.75 29.87 30.05
N LEU A 5 -19.22 29.72 31.30
CA LEU A 5 -20.26 30.57 31.88
C LEU A 5 -19.82 32.02 32.05
N LEU A 6 -18.51 32.28 32.09
CA LEU A 6 -17.91 33.61 32.19
C LEU A 6 -17.57 34.22 30.83
N VAL A 7 -17.80 33.52 29.72
CA VAL A 7 -17.52 34.07 28.38
C VAL A 7 -18.55 35.14 28.05
N SER A 8 -18.07 36.37 27.90
CA SER A 8 -18.83 37.47 27.29
C SER A 8 -18.46 37.64 25.82
N ARG A 9 -19.41 38.14 25.02
CA ARG A 9 -19.16 38.49 23.62
C ARG A 9 -18.20 39.67 23.54
N CYS A 10 -17.13 39.54 22.76
CA CYS A 10 -16.10 40.58 22.59
C CYS A 10 -16.03 41.16 21.17
N TRP A 11 -16.96 40.78 20.29
CA TRP A 11 -17.06 41.24 18.91
C TRP A 11 -18.43 41.90 18.67
N ASP A 12 -18.50 42.83 17.72
CA ASP A 12 -19.72 43.59 17.44
C ASP A 12 -20.65 42.84 16.48
N VAL A 13 -21.90 42.67 16.91
CA VAL A 13 -22.96 42.04 16.13
C VAL A 13 -23.30 42.87 14.88
N GLN A 14 -23.20 44.21 14.97
CA GLN A 14 -23.47 45.06 13.81
C GLN A 14 -22.40 44.94 12.73
N GLU A 15 -21.14 44.74 13.12
CA GLU A 15 -20.02 44.53 12.18
C GLU A 15 -20.03 43.12 11.58
N HIS A 16 -20.49 42.12 12.35
CA HIS A 16 -20.48 40.70 11.98
C HIS A 16 -21.82 39.98 12.22
N PRO A 17 -22.92 40.39 11.54
CA PRO A 17 -24.24 39.79 11.77
C PRO A 17 -24.28 38.29 11.41
N GLU A 18 -23.52 37.85 10.41
CA GLU A 18 -23.45 36.45 10.01
C GLU A 18 -22.81 35.55 11.07
N TRP A 19 -21.90 36.08 11.89
CA TRP A 19 -21.33 35.33 13.01
C TRP A 19 -22.37 35.05 14.09
N LEU A 20 -23.32 35.97 14.31
CA LEU A 20 -24.43 35.74 15.24
C LEU A 20 -25.35 34.63 14.73
N VAL A 21 -25.69 34.64 13.45
CA VAL A 21 -26.50 33.58 12.83
C VAL A 21 -25.79 32.24 12.98
N PHE A 22 -24.48 32.20 12.71
CA PHE A 22 -23.66 30.99 12.90
C PHE A 22 -23.64 30.50 14.36
N GLU A 23 -23.52 31.39 15.35
CA GLU A 23 -23.64 31.03 16.78
C GLU A 23 -25.00 30.38 17.09
N VAL A 24 -26.09 31.02 16.67
CA VAL A 24 -27.46 30.61 16.99
C VAL A 24 -27.81 29.29 16.33
N GLU A 25 -27.56 29.14 15.03
CA GLU A 25 -27.88 27.93 14.28
C GLU A 25 -26.94 26.77 14.66
N GLY A 26 -25.66 27.07 14.90
CA GLY A 26 -24.66 26.11 15.35
C GLY A 26 -24.79 25.68 16.81
N GLY A 27 -25.63 26.37 17.61
CA GLY A 27 -25.76 26.14 19.04
C GLY A 27 -24.42 26.30 19.78
N LEU A 28 -23.62 27.29 19.37
CA LEU A 28 -22.26 27.53 19.86
C LEU A 28 -22.04 28.99 20.26
N GLN A 29 -21.01 29.23 21.06
CA GLN A 29 -20.57 30.57 21.44
C GLN A 29 -19.12 30.78 21.01
N ILE A 30 -18.88 31.84 20.24
CA ILE A 30 -17.56 32.27 19.81
C ILE A 30 -16.80 32.81 21.02
N ARG A 31 -15.68 32.17 21.34
CA ARG A 31 -14.83 32.53 22.48
C ARG A 31 -13.99 33.77 22.15
N PRO A 32 -13.64 34.61 23.15
CA PRO A 32 -12.78 35.78 22.97
C PRO A 32 -11.46 35.46 22.27
N VAL A 33 -10.84 34.32 22.60
CA VAL A 33 -9.59 33.87 21.96
C VAL A 33 -9.78 33.55 20.46
N GLN A 34 -10.89 32.92 20.09
CA GLN A 34 -11.21 32.60 18.69
C GLN A 34 -11.43 33.88 17.89
N TYR A 35 -12.13 34.86 18.47
CA TYR A 35 -12.30 36.18 17.86
C TYR A 35 -10.97 36.93 17.73
N GLN A 36 -10.12 36.97 18.76
CA GLN A 36 -8.82 37.65 18.69
C GLN A 36 -7.93 37.07 17.59
N VAL A 37 -7.96 35.75 17.41
CA VAL A 37 -7.21 35.07 16.36
C VAL A 37 -7.81 35.36 14.99
N ALA A 38 -9.13 35.29 14.83
CA ALA A 38 -9.79 35.70 13.60
C ALA A 38 -9.43 37.15 13.25
N LYS A 39 -9.51 38.05 14.22
CA LYS A 39 -9.16 39.47 14.06
C LYS A 39 -7.71 39.67 13.63
N LYS A 40 -6.74 38.99 14.25
CA LYS A 40 -5.34 39.05 13.81
C LYS A 40 -5.16 38.65 12.35
N LEU A 41 -5.85 37.60 11.89
CA LEU A 41 -5.78 37.16 10.50
C LEU A 41 -6.52 38.09 9.53
N MET A 42 -7.58 38.76 9.99
CA MET A 42 -8.28 39.80 9.23
C MET A 42 -7.41 41.06 9.08
N ASP A 43 -6.73 41.48 10.15
CA ASP A 43 -5.91 42.68 10.21
C ASP A 43 -4.54 42.50 9.53
N ASP A 44 -3.99 41.28 9.53
CA ASP A 44 -2.66 40.95 8.98
C ASP A 44 -2.70 39.70 8.07
N PRO A 45 -3.26 39.83 6.86
CA PRO A 45 -3.24 38.76 5.85
C PRO A 45 -1.80 38.42 5.46
N GLY A 46 -1.47 37.12 5.32
CA GLY A 46 -0.08 36.66 5.10
C GLY A 46 0.57 36.01 6.33
N SER A 47 -0.13 36.05 7.47
CA SER A 47 0.33 35.43 8.71
C SER A 47 -0.31 34.06 8.97
N VAL A 48 0.48 33.16 9.56
CA VAL A 48 0.01 31.91 10.17
C VAL A 48 0.02 32.08 11.68
N VAL A 49 -1.07 31.65 12.34
CA VAL A 49 -1.22 31.76 13.79
C VAL A 49 -1.33 30.37 14.41
N GLN A 50 -0.55 30.13 15.47
CA GLN A 50 -0.70 28.93 16.28
C GLN A 50 -1.95 29.01 17.15
N LEU A 51 -2.74 27.93 17.16
CA LEU A 51 -3.81 27.73 18.14
C LEU A 51 -3.79 26.30 18.68
N ASN A 52 -4.02 26.17 19.98
CA ASN A 52 -4.08 24.86 20.61
C ASN A 52 -5.13 23.95 19.94
N MET A 53 -4.87 22.65 19.98
CA MET A 53 -5.78 21.67 19.41
C MET A 53 -7.10 21.62 20.17
N GLY A 54 -8.20 21.51 19.44
CA GLY A 54 -9.54 21.48 20.04
C GLY A 54 -10.10 22.85 20.42
N GLU A 55 -9.38 23.95 20.17
CA GLU A 55 -9.89 25.33 20.38
C GLU A 55 -10.77 25.84 19.23
N GLY A 56 -11.12 24.99 18.26
CA GLY A 56 -12.09 25.33 17.21
C GLY A 56 -11.51 26.04 15.99
N LYS A 57 -10.26 25.75 15.58
CA LYS A 57 -9.64 26.26 14.34
C LYS A 57 -10.54 26.03 13.12
N THR A 58 -10.75 24.77 12.75
CA THR A 58 -11.53 24.35 11.59
C THR A 58 -13.03 24.54 11.79
N ARG A 59 -13.53 24.36 13.02
CA ARG A 59 -14.98 24.33 13.32
C ARG A 59 -15.58 25.68 13.70
N VAL A 60 -14.76 26.69 14.03
CA VAL A 60 -15.25 28.01 14.46
C VAL A 60 -14.53 29.14 13.73
N ILE A 61 -13.19 29.21 13.83
CA ILE A 61 -12.44 30.35 13.29
C ILE A 61 -12.49 30.34 11.75
N LEU A 62 -12.32 29.18 11.13
CA LEU A 62 -12.38 29.06 9.68
C LEU A 62 -13.76 29.50 9.12
N PRO A 63 -14.92 29.04 9.65
CA PRO A 63 -16.23 29.64 9.36
C PRO A 63 -16.31 31.15 9.55
N MET A 64 -15.77 31.68 10.66
CA MET A 64 -15.76 33.13 10.90
C MET A 64 -15.04 33.90 9.80
N LEU A 65 -13.87 33.43 9.38
CA LEU A 65 -13.10 34.05 8.30
C LEU A 65 -13.79 33.92 6.94
N ILE A 66 -14.41 32.77 6.65
CA ILE A 66 -15.23 32.58 5.45
C ILE A 66 -16.34 33.62 5.43
N LEU A 67 -17.15 33.69 6.49
CA LEU A 67 -18.28 34.63 6.57
C LEU A 67 -17.84 36.09 6.52
N HIS A 68 -16.67 36.40 7.08
CA HIS A 68 -16.15 37.77 7.02
C HIS A 68 -15.67 38.15 5.61
N TRP A 69 -14.94 37.29 4.90
CA TRP A 69 -14.39 37.67 3.60
C TRP A 69 -15.28 37.33 2.40
N ALA A 70 -16.22 36.38 2.56
CA ALA A 70 -17.05 35.91 1.47
C ALA A 70 -17.89 37.03 0.85
N GLY A 71 -17.61 37.33 -0.42
CA GLY A 71 -18.34 38.35 -1.19
C GLY A 71 -18.04 39.79 -0.76
N ARG A 72 -17.11 40.02 0.18
CA ARG A 72 -16.64 41.38 0.51
C ARG A 72 -15.58 41.83 -0.48
N ALA A 73 -15.67 43.09 -0.87
CA ALA A 73 -14.70 43.76 -1.72
C ALA A 73 -13.87 44.73 -0.86
N ASP A 74 -12.64 44.34 -0.50
CA ASP A 74 -11.79 45.18 0.35
C ASP A 74 -11.22 46.41 -0.38
N ALA A 75 -11.26 46.43 -1.73
CA ALA A 75 -10.94 47.59 -2.58
C ALA A 75 -11.18 47.32 -4.10
N GLY A 76 -12.31 46.72 -4.49
CA GLY A 76 -12.57 46.41 -5.91
C GLY A 76 -13.55 45.26 -6.12
N GLU A 77 -13.13 44.22 -6.82
CA GLU A 77 -13.94 43.01 -6.96
C GLU A 77 -13.72 42.03 -5.80
N PRO A 78 -14.73 41.18 -5.47
CA PRO A 78 -14.55 40.14 -4.46
C PRO A 78 -13.46 39.16 -4.90
N ARG A 79 -12.66 38.68 -3.93
CA ARG A 79 -11.62 37.67 -4.14
C ARG A 79 -12.19 36.27 -3.92
N LEU A 80 -11.68 35.29 -4.64
CA LEU A 80 -12.05 33.88 -4.45
C LEU A 80 -11.43 33.39 -3.13
N LEU A 81 -12.24 32.82 -2.24
CA LEU A 81 -11.74 32.16 -1.04
C LEU A 81 -11.36 30.71 -1.37
N ARG A 82 -10.10 30.35 -1.15
CA ARG A 82 -9.60 28.99 -1.35
C ARG A 82 -9.04 28.44 -0.04
N ILE A 83 -9.62 27.33 0.42
CA ILE A 83 -9.18 26.63 1.62
C ILE A 83 -8.36 25.41 1.21
N THR A 84 -7.11 25.36 1.64
CA THR A 84 -6.24 24.20 1.46
C THR A 84 -6.21 23.41 2.76
N ALA A 85 -6.61 22.13 2.69
CA ALA A 85 -6.61 21.22 3.83
C ALA A 85 -6.04 19.85 3.41
N LEU A 86 -5.57 19.06 4.38
CA LEU A 86 -5.06 17.71 4.12
C LEU A 86 -6.13 16.82 3.48
N THR A 87 -5.74 16.00 2.51
CA THR A 87 -6.66 15.09 1.78
C THR A 87 -7.42 14.14 2.70
N SER A 88 -6.79 13.68 3.77
CA SER A 88 -7.43 12.86 4.80
C SER A 88 -8.56 13.57 5.56
N LEU A 89 -8.56 14.90 5.58
CA LEU A 89 -9.54 15.74 6.28
C LEU A 89 -10.56 16.40 5.33
N LEU A 90 -10.30 16.38 4.02
CA LEU A 90 -11.07 17.16 3.05
C LEU A 90 -12.56 16.78 3.03
N HIS A 91 -12.90 15.49 3.15
CA HIS A 91 -14.29 15.03 3.18
C HIS A 91 -15.01 15.46 4.46
N GLU A 92 -14.36 15.31 5.62
CA GLU A 92 -14.93 15.75 6.90
C GLU A 92 -15.14 17.27 6.94
N LEU A 93 -14.19 18.03 6.38
CA LEU A 93 -14.28 19.47 6.23
C LEU A 93 -15.42 19.87 5.29
N TYR A 94 -15.56 19.20 4.14
CA TYR A 94 -16.64 19.45 3.20
C TYR A 94 -18.00 19.23 3.85
N ASP A 95 -18.23 18.08 4.50
CA ASP A 95 -19.50 17.77 5.15
C ASP A 95 -19.86 18.78 6.24
N PHE A 96 -18.85 19.25 6.98
CA PHE A 96 -19.04 20.30 7.98
C PHE A 96 -19.42 21.63 7.36
N MET A 97 -18.64 22.13 6.40
CA MET A 97 -18.89 23.42 5.76
C MET A 97 -20.22 23.40 4.99
N HIS A 98 -20.53 22.29 4.33
CA HIS A 98 -21.81 22.09 3.67
C HIS A 98 -22.97 22.19 4.67
N ARG A 99 -22.92 21.47 5.80
CA ARG A 99 -23.99 21.50 6.79
C ARG A 99 -24.17 22.87 7.45
N HIS A 100 -23.09 23.55 7.81
CA HIS A 100 -23.16 24.75 8.65
C HIS A 100 -23.14 26.07 7.87
N LEU A 101 -22.66 26.07 6.63
CA LEU A 101 -22.56 27.28 5.81
C LEU A 101 -23.44 27.21 4.55
N CYS A 102 -23.54 26.05 3.89
CA CYS A 102 -24.27 25.92 2.62
C CYS A 102 -25.74 25.56 2.81
N ALA A 103 -26.02 24.52 3.60
CA ALA A 103 -27.35 24.03 3.93
C ALA A 103 -27.93 24.74 5.17
N SER A 104 -27.45 25.97 5.42
CA SER A 104 -27.84 26.84 6.52
C SER A 104 -28.46 28.12 5.98
N VAL A 105 -28.97 28.99 6.87
CA VAL A 105 -29.53 30.29 6.46
C VAL A 105 -28.49 31.20 5.81
N LEU A 106 -27.21 30.93 6.05
CA LEU A 106 -26.08 31.67 5.48
C LEU A 106 -25.89 31.42 3.97
N LEU A 107 -26.38 30.28 3.45
CA LEU A 107 -26.38 29.94 2.01
C LEU A 107 -25.04 30.11 1.27
N ARG A 108 -23.92 29.92 1.98
CA ARG A 108 -22.56 30.02 1.41
C ARG A 108 -22.23 28.75 0.63
N ARG A 109 -22.03 28.90 -0.67
CA ARG A 109 -21.75 27.76 -1.57
C ARG A 109 -20.34 27.22 -1.32
N VAL A 110 -20.24 25.89 -1.22
CA VAL A 110 -18.98 25.18 -1.03
C VAL A 110 -18.68 24.37 -2.28
N PHE A 111 -17.59 24.71 -2.95
CA PHE A 111 -17.08 24.04 -4.15
C PHE A 111 -15.88 23.18 -3.78
N VAL A 112 -15.61 22.15 -4.58
CA VAL A 112 -14.39 21.35 -4.50
C VAL A 112 -13.77 21.33 -5.88
N MET A 113 -12.45 21.44 -5.95
CA MET A 113 -11.71 21.37 -7.21
C MET A 113 -10.63 20.28 -7.11
N PRO A 114 -11.00 18.98 -7.19
CA PRO A 114 -10.02 17.92 -7.33
C PRO A 114 -9.34 18.02 -8.69
N PHE A 115 -8.03 17.83 -8.71
CA PHE A 115 -7.25 17.90 -9.95
C PHE A 115 -6.03 16.97 -9.85
N HIS A 116 -5.76 16.25 -10.92
CA HIS A 116 -4.66 15.29 -11.05
C HIS A 116 -4.10 15.34 -12.48
N ARG A 117 -2.90 14.82 -12.71
CA ARG A 117 -2.24 14.80 -14.03
C ARG A 117 -3.09 14.23 -15.15
N ASP A 118 -3.82 13.14 -14.87
CA ASP A 118 -4.61 12.38 -15.85
C ASP A 118 -5.84 13.14 -16.38
N VAL A 119 -6.16 14.31 -15.81
CA VAL A 119 -7.26 15.13 -16.28
C VAL A 119 -6.94 15.63 -17.70
N GLN A 120 -7.66 15.08 -18.67
CA GLN A 120 -7.62 15.50 -20.07
C GLN A 120 -8.38 16.81 -20.22
N LEU A 121 -7.64 17.89 -20.45
CA LEU A 121 -8.21 19.23 -20.60
C LEU A 121 -8.44 19.58 -22.06
N ARG A 122 -9.59 20.17 -22.35
CA ARG A 122 -9.86 20.90 -23.59
C ARG A 122 -10.01 22.40 -23.29
N PRO A 123 -9.85 23.29 -24.27
CA PRO A 123 -10.06 24.73 -24.07
C PRO A 123 -11.40 25.07 -23.41
N ASP A 124 -12.47 24.38 -23.78
CA ASP A 124 -13.81 24.62 -23.21
C ASP A 124 -13.94 24.15 -21.76
N ASP A 125 -13.24 23.08 -21.38
CA ASP A 125 -13.20 22.62 -19.99
C ASP A 125 -12.54 23.70 -19.10
N ILE A 126 -11.43 24.30 -19.56
CA ILE A 126 -10.75 25.37 -18.83
C ILE A 126 -11.63 26.63 -18.75
N LYS A 127 -12.32 27.01 -19.84
CA LYS A 127 -13.29 28.12 -19.82
C LYS A 127 -14.43 27.86 -18.83
N GLN A 128 -14.90 26.62 -18.74
CA GLN A 128 -15.91 26.23 -17.76
C GLN A 128 -15.37 26.32 -16.34
N MET A 129 -14.13 25.86 -16.09
CA MET A 129 -13.47 26.02 -14.79
C MET A 129 -13.37 27.50 -14.39
N ILE A 130 -12.91 28.37 -15.29
CA ILE A 130 -12.87 29.83 -15.07
C ILE A 130 -14.26 30.34 -14.71
N SER A 131 -15.29 29.99 -15.49
CA SER A 131 -16.67 30.42 -15.27
C SER A 131 -17.22 29.95 -13.92
N CYS A 132 -16.91 28.71 -13.51
CA CYS A 132 -17.30 28.17 -12.21
C CYS A 132 -16.60 28.87 -11.05
N LEU A 133 -15.30 29.17 -11.18
CA LEU A 133 -14.54 29.89 -10.16
C LEU A 133 -14.96 31.35 -10.06
N ASP A 134 -15.23 32.02 -11.18
CA ASP A 134 -15.78 33.37 -11.19
C ASP A 134 -17.18 33.42 -10.58
N PHE A 135 -18.04 32.44 -10.92
CA PHE A 135 -19.34 32.32 -10.28
C PHE A 135 -19.22 32.08 -8.77
N CYS A 136 -18.31 31.20 -8.33
CA CYS A 136 -18.02 30.97 -6.92
C CYS A 136 -17.58 32.27 -6.23
N ARG A 137 -16.64 32.99 -6.84
CA ARG A 137 -16.15 34.29 -6.36
C ARG A 137 -17.26 35.33 -6.22
N GLN A 138 -18.08 35.52 -7.26
CA GLN A 138 -19.16 36.51 -7.28
C GLN A 138 -20.31 36.16 -6.32
N SER A 139 -20.58 34.87 -6.11
CA SER A 139 -21.62 34.42 -5.17
C SER A 139 -21.17 34.41 -3.70
N GLY A 140 -19.93 34.82 -3.40
CA GLY A 140 -19.35 34.71 -2.06
C GLY A 140 -19.23 33.24 -1.61
N GLY A 141 -18.95 32.34 -2.55
CA GLY A 141 -18.66 30.94 -2.29
C GLY A 141 -17.19 30.71 -1.87
N VAL A 142 -16.91 29.47 -1.51
CA VAL A 142 -15.58 29.01 -1.09
C VAL A 142 -15.19 27.75 -1.85
N VAL A 143 -13.90 27.61 -2.19
CA VAL A 143 -13.36 26.42 -2.85
C VAL A 143 -12.48 25.66 -1.87
N LEU A 144 -12.78 24.38 -1.66
CA LEU A 144 -11.96 23.45 -0.88
C LEU A 144 -11.04 22.67 -1.82
N VAL A 145 -9.76 22.59 -1.48
CA VAL A 145 -8.74 21.86 -2.25
C VAL A 145 -7.73 21.18 -1.34
N ALA A 146 -7.10 20.13 -1.86
CA ALA A 146 -5.91 19.53 -1.26
C ALA A 146 -4.63 20.15 -1.85
N PRO A 147 -3.49 20.06 -1.15
CA PRO A 147 -2.18 20.49 -1.65
C PRO A 147 -1.85 19.92 -3.03
N GLU A 148 -2.00 18.61 -3.22
CA GLU A 148 -1.73 17.90 -4.48
C GLU A 148 -2.56 18.46 -5.64
N HIS A 149 -3.83 18.84 -5.42
CA HIS A 149 -4.69 19.37 -6.49
C HIS A 149 -4.14 20.70 -7.03
N ARG A 150 -3.64 21.56 -6.15
CA ARG A 150 -3.08 22.86 -6.52
C ARG A 150 -1.76 22.69 -7.28
N LEU A 151 -0.88 21.86 -6.75
CA LEU A 151 0.43 21.60 -7.35
C LEU A 151 0.29 20.89 -8.69
N SER A 152 -0.61 19.92 -8.79
CA SER A 152 -0.90 19.18 -10.02
C SER A 152 -1.43 20.11 -11.13
N LEU A 153 -2.32 21.05 -10.80
CA LEU A 153 -2.80 22.05 -11.77
C LEU A 153 -1.66 22.96 -12.27
N GLN A 154 -0.72 23.35 -11.41
CA GLN A 154 0.45 24.12 -11.80
C GLN A 154 1.40 23.29 -12.70
N LEU A 155 1.66 22.04 -12.34
CA LEU A 155 2.49 21.15 -13.16
C LEU A 155 1.86 20.85 -14.52
N LYS A 156 0.52 20.75 -14.60
CA LYS A 156 -0.21 20.59 -15.87
C LYS A 156 0.04 21.77 -16.81
N TRP A 157 0.16 22.99 -16.30
CA TRP A 157 0.52 24.14 -17.14
C TRP A 157 1.92 23.97 -17.77
N HIS A 158 2.91 23.51 -17.00
CA HIS A 158 4.25 23.25 -17.52
C HIS A 158 4.27 22.10 -18.53
N GLU A 159 3.55 21.02 -18.28
CA GLU A 159 3.39 19.88 -19.19
C GLU A 159 2.80 20.33 -20.54
N LEU A 160 1.64 21.00 -20.53
CA LEU A 160 0.99 21.48 -21.75
C LEU A 160 1.87 22.47 -22.54
N ARG A 161 2.71 23.24 -21.84
CA ARG A 161 3.68 24.13 -22.48
C ARG A 161 4.76 23.34 -23.23
N LEU A 162 5.27 22.25 -22.65
CA LEU A 162 6.23 21.37 -23.31
C LEU A 162 5.62 20.66 -24.53
N GLU A 163 4.32 20.35 -24.47
CA GLU A 163 3.56 19.82 -25.61
C GLU A 163 3.22 20.87 -26.69
N GLY A 164 3.56 22.15 -26.47
CA GLY A 164 3.26 23.23 -27.42
C GLY A 164 1.80 23.66 -27.46
N LYS A 165 0.99 23.32 -26.45
CA LYS A 165 -0.45 23.66 -26.37
C LYS A 165 -0.68 25.08 -25.87
N HIS A 166 -0.23 26.07 -26.64
CA HIS A 166 -0.19 27.49 -26.25
C HIS A 166 -1.56 28.07 -25.84
N GLU A 167 -2.64 27.75 -26.55
CA GLU A 167 -3.99 28.25 -26.20
C GLU A 167 -4.40 27.81 -24.79
N MET A 168 -4.16 26.54 -24.45
CA MET A 168 -4.48 26.00 -23.13
C MET A 168 -3.62 26.64 -22.04
N CYS A 169 -2.33 26.86 -22.31
CA CYS A 169 -1.45 27.56 -21.37
C CYS A 169 -1.92 29.00 -21.09
N GLN A 170 -2.43 29.71 -22.10
CA GLN A 170 -3.00 31.05 -21.93
C GLN A 170 -4.29 31.02 -21.09
N LEU A 171 -5.17 30.06 -21.35
CA LEU A 171 -6.40 29.89 -20.56
C LEU A 171 -6.10 29.50 -19.10
N LEU A 172 -5.16 28.58 -18.87
CA LEU A 172 -4.72 28.23 -17.53
C LEU A 172 -4.03 29.39 -16.82
N ALA A 173 -3.23 30.20 -17.53
CA ALA A 173 -2.65 31.42 -16.96
C ALA A 173 -3.75 32.41 -16.52
N ARG A 174 -4.83 32.54 -17.31
CA ARG A 174 -6.01 33.34 -16.93
C ARG A 174 -6.75 32.76 -15.72
N LEU A 175 -6.85 31.44 -15.63
CA LEU A 175 -7.43 30.76 -14.45
C LEU A 175 -6.58 31.03 -13.19
N SER A 176 -5.25 30.95 -13.30
CA SER A 176 -4.32 31.24 -12.21
C SER A 176 -4.27 32.73 -11.82
N SER A 177 -4.64 33.64 -12.72
CA SER A 177 -4.71 35.08 -12.43
C SER A 177 -6.00 35.51 -11.71
N ILE A 178 -6.95 34.59 -11.46
CA ILE A 178 -8.14 34.91 -10.65
C ILE A 178 -7.66 35.35 -9.25
N PRO A 179 -8.09 36.52 -8.74
CA PRO A 179 -7.67 36.98 -7.43
C PRO A 179 -8.14 36.03 -6.32
N VAL A 180 -7.19 35.44 -5.57
CA VAL A 180 -7.47 34.46 -4.51
C VAL A 180 -6.97 34.97 -3.16
N ARG A 181 -7.75 34.69 -2.10
CA ARG A 181 -7.27 34.73 -0.71
C ARG A 181 -7.23 33.29 -0.18
N ASP A 182 -6.04 32.87 0.24
CA ASP A 182 -5.75 31.50 0.62
C ASP A 182 -5.83 31.31 2.13
N LEU A 183 -6.52 30.24 2.55
CA LEU A 183 -6.64 29.80 3.93
C LEU A 183 -6.08 28.38 4.08
N LEU A 184 -5.05 28.23 4.90
CA LEU A 184 -4.40 26.95 5.15
C LEU A 184 -4.86 26.39 6.50
N ASP A 185 -5.55 25.25 6.47
CA ASP A 185 -5.80 24.46 7.69
C ASP A 185 -4.67 23.45 7.87
N GLU A 186 -4.16 23.31 9.10
CA GLU A 186 -2.96 22.51 9.41
C GLU A 186 -1.74 22.94 8.57
N SER A 187 -1.46 24.25 8.56
CA SER A 187 -0.46 24.89 7.70
C SER A 187 0.95 24.32 7.84
N ASP A 188 1.31 23.79 9.02
CA ASP A 188 2.60 23.16 9.29
C ASP A 188 2.78 21.80 8.59
N GLU A 189 1.69 21.08 8.29
CA GLU A 189 1.73 19.87 7.47
C GLU A 189 1.55 20.20 5.99
N VAL A 190 0.64 21.14 5.66
CA VAL A 190 0.41 21.57 4.27
C VAL A 190 1.67 22.17 3.64
N LEU A 191 2.48 22.91 4.41
CA LEU A 191 3.71 23.54 3.94
C LEU A 191 4.97 22.75 4.35
N ARG A 192 4.84 21.45 4.60
CA ARG A 192 5.97 20.60 5.00
C ARG A 192 6.96 20.43 3.84
N HIS A 193 8.23 20.78 4.08
CA HIS A 193 9.32 20.69 3.10
C HIS A 193 9.55 19.28 2.54
N LYS A 194 9.12 18.21 3.22
CA LYS A 194 9.26 16.83 2.71
C LYS A 194 8.34 16.53 1.54
N TYR A 195 7.23 17.26 1.41
CA TYR A 195 6.25 16.98 0.36
C TYR A 195 6.64 17.69 -0.94
N GLN A 196 6.80 16.89 -2.00
CA GLN A 196 6.95 17.35 -3.37
C GLN A 196 6.04 16.53 -4.29
N LEU A 197 5.44 17.21 -5.27
CA LEU A 197 4.72 16.59 -6.37
C LEU A 197 5.59 16.66 -7.63
N ILE A 198 5.71 15.53 -8.32
CA ILE A 198 6.58 15.35 -9.48
C ILE A 198 5.79 14.83 -10.67
N TYR A 199 5.95 15.46 -11.83
CA TYR A 199 5.56 14.89 -13.13
C TYR A 199 6.80 14.35 -13.83
N ALA A 200 6.76 13.05 -14.13
CA ALA A 200 7.71 12.42 -15.03
C ALA A 200 7.57 12.99 -16.46
N VAL A 201 8.67 13.38 -17.10
CA VAL A 201 8.69 13.98 -18.43
C VAL A 201 9.59 13.18 -19.37
N GLY A 202 9.10 12.93 -20.59
CA GLY A 202 9.76 12.11 -21.60
C GLY A 202 9.24 10.67 -21.60
N SER A 203 9.79 9.85 -22.49
CA SER A 203 9.40 8.44 -22.58
C SER A 203 10.03 7.62 -21.44
N PRO A 204 9.35 6.56 -20.95
CA PRO A 204 9.92 5.64 -19.98
C PRO A 204 11.24 5.05 -20.50
N ILE A 205 12.30 5.15 -19.70
CA ILE A 205 13.60 4.51 -19.93
C ILE A 205 13.82 3.40 -18.92
N ARG A 206 14.52 2.33 -19.33
CA ARG A 206 14.93 1.29 -18.38
C ARG A 206 15.93 1.88 -17.39
N LEU A 207 15.89 1.42 -16.14
CA LEU A 207 16.89 1.79 -15.15
C LEU A 207 18.28 1.36 -15.64
N PRO A 208 19.26 2.28 -15.76
CA PRO A 208 20.62 1.95 -16.15
C PRO A 208 21.26 0.96 -15.18
N GLN A 209 21.87 -0.09 -15.75
CA GLN A 209 22.55 -1.17 -15.01
C GLN A 209 21.68 -1.78 -13.90
N GLY A 210 20.38 -1.95 -14.21
CA GLY A 210 19.43 -2.60 -13.31
C GLY A 210 19.92 -3.94 -12.77
N PRO A 211 20.34 -4.91 -13.62
CA PRO A 211 20.88 -6.20 -13.18
C PRO A 211 21.95 -6.08 -12.11
N GLU A 212 22.96 -5.23 -12.36
CA GLU A 212 24.07 -5.01 -11.46
C GLU A 212 23.62 -4.44 -10.11
N ARG A 213 22.60 -3.59 -10.08
CA ARG A 213 22.05 -3.02 -8.84
C ARG A 213 21.32 -4.05 -7.99
N TRP A 214 20.32 -4.73 -8.55
CA TRP A 214 19.49 -5.63 -7.76
C TRP A 214 20.17 -6.95 -7.44
N GLU A 215 21.05 -7.47 -8.31
CA GLU A 215 21.87 -8.64 -7.98
C GLU A 215 22.85 -8.34 -6.85
N THR A 216 23.46 -7.15 -6.84
CA THR A 216 24.31 -6.70 -5.73
C THR A 216 23.52 -6.58 -4.43
N ALA A 217 22.32 -5.97 -4.48
CA ALA A 217 21.45 -5.84 -3.31
C ALA A 217 21.07 -7.21 -2.73
N THR A 218 20.63 -8.14 -3.58
CA THR A 218 20.28 -9.51 -3.18
C THR A 218 21.49 -10.24 -2.58
N ALA A 219 22.68 -10.12 -3.20
CA ALA A 219 23.89 -10.76 -2.71
C ALA A 219 24.29 -10.24 -1.30
N LEU A 220 24.21 -8.93 -1.07
CA LEU A 220 24.47 -8.34 0.24
C LEU A 220 23.46 -8.79 1.30
N LEU A 221 22.16 -8.86 0.96
CA LEU A 221 21.13 -9.36 1.87
C LEU A 221 21.35 -10.84 2.21
N ARG A 222 21.76 -11.67 1.23
CA ARG A 222 22.10 -13.08 1.49
C ARG A 222 23.24 -13.20 2.51
N VAL A 223 24.31 -12.41 2.35
CA VAL A 223 25.44 -12.39 3.31
C VAL A 223 25.01 -11.85 4.66
N LEU A 224 24.16 -10.83 4.70
CA LEU A 224 23.63 -10.26 5.94
C LEU A 224 22.83 -11.30 6.76
N GLN A 225 22.06 -12.16 6.10
CA GLN A 225 21.31 -13.26 6.75
C GLN A 225 22.24 -14.35 7.30
N GLN A 226 23.27 -14.72 6.53
CA GLN A 226 24.11 -15.91 6.79
C GLN A 226 25.36 -15.64 7.65
N SER A 227 25.88 -14.41 7.66
CA SER A 227 27.14 -14.11 8.36
C SER A 227 26.97 -14.04 9.87
N GLU A 228 27.53 -15.05 10.57
CA GLU A 228 27.63 -15.04 12.04
C GLU A 228 28.43 -13.84 12.56
N ARG A 229 29.48 -13.44 11.83
CA ARG A 229 30.33 -12.30 12.19
C ARG A 229 29.52 -11.00 12.18
N VAL A 230 28.72 -10.79 11.14
CA VAL A 230 27.84 -9.61 11.05
C VAL A 230 26.76 -9.67 12.14
N ALA A 231 26.17 -10.85 12.38
CA ALA A 231 25.20 -11.03 13.46
C ALA A 231 25.76 -10.68 14.85
N GLN A 232 27.02 -11.05 15.13
CA GLN A 232 27.71 -10.69 16.38
C GLN A 232 27.93 -9.18 16.51
N LEU A 233 28.35 -8.52 15.43
CA LEU A 233 28.55 -7.06 15.41
C LEU A 233 27.23 -6.32 15.67
N LEU A 234 26.13 -6.80 15.06
CA LEU A 234 24.78 -6.25 15.20
C LEU A 234 24.10 -6.54 16.54
N SER A 235 24.65 -7.46 17.36
CA SER A 235 24.06 -7.83 18.65
C SER A 235 23.84 -6.61 19.56
N GLY A 236 22.57 -6.32 19.87
CA GLY A 236 22.15 -5.15 20.66
C GLY A 236 22.11 -3.81 19.92
N LYS A 237 22.38 -3.79 18.61
CA LYS A 237 22.25 -2.64 17.69
C LYS A 237 21.27 -2.90 16.53
N ALA A 238 20.66 -4.07 16.47
CA ALA A 238 19.56 -4.39 15.56
C ALA A 238 18.48 -5.19 16.29
N LEU A 239 17.23 -5.04 15.85
CA LEU A 239 16.15 -5.97 16.15
C LEU A 239 16.17 -7.08 15.11
N ARG A 240 16.11 -8.34 15.55
CA ARG A 240 16.08 -9.52 14.70
C ARG A 240 14.96 -10.43 15.19
N GLU A 241 13.92 -10.61 14.39
CA GLU A 241 12.85 -11.56 14.64
C GLU A 241 12.98 -12.69 13.61
N PRO A 242 13.32 -13.93 14.03
CA PRO A 242 13.47 -15.04 13.10
C PRO A 242 12.11 -15.51 12.60
N ASP A 243 11.94 -15.57 11.27
CA ASP A 243 10.70 -15.98 10.59
C ASP A 243 10.77 -17.43 10.04
N GLY A 244 11.71 -18.22 10.55
CA GLY A 244 11.97 -19.62 10.15
C GLY A 244 13.27 -19.79 9.34
N GLU A 245 13.77 -21.03 9.20
CA GLU A 245 15.10 -21.30 8.61
C GLU A 245 15.24 -20.88 7.14
N GLN A 246 14.15 -20.92 6.37
CA GLN A 246 14.14 -20.56 4.94
C GLN A 246 13.80 -19.09 4.66
N ALA A 247 13.30 -18.38 5.67
CA ALA A 247 12.86 -16.99 5.56
C ALA A 247 14.02 -16.05 5.86
N PHE A 248 13.94 -14.85 5.30
CA PHE A 248 14.82 -13.76 5.72
C PHE A 248 14.33 -13.24 7.06
N ASP A 249 15.23 -13.07 8.03
CA ASP A 249 14.82 -12.60 9.34
C ASP A 249 14.34 -11.15 9.25
N ARG A 250 13.29 -10.80 10.00
CA ARG A 250 12.89 -9.41 10.15
C ARG A 250 13.97 -8.66 10.92
N LEU A 251 14.84 -8.02 10.17
CA LEU A 251 16.04 -7.36 10.66
C LEU A 251 15.89 -5.85 10.49
N ARG A 252 16.08 -5.11 11.58
CA ARG A 252 16.04 -3.64 11.56
C ARG A 252 17.18 -3.07 12.39
N PHE A 253 17.97 -2.17 11.80
CA PHE A 253 19.06 -1.49 12.49
C PHE A 253 18.50 -0.42 13.42
N ILE A 254 19.08 -0.31 14.62
CA ILE A 254 18.71 0.66 15.64
C ILE A 254 19.66 1.87 15.50
N PRO A 255 19.21 3.01 14.97
CA PRO A 255 20.09 4.14 14.70
C PRO A 255 20.71 4.73 15.96
N GLY A 256 21.89 5.33 15.78
CA GLY A 256 22.62 6.12 16.77
C GLY A 256 24.04 5.60 17.05
N ARG A 257 24.77 6.34 17.89
CA ARG A 257 26.23 6.23 18.07
C ARG A 257 26.83 4.83 18.17
N ASP A 258 26.13 3.88 18.81
CA ASP A 258 26.63 2.52 18.94
C ASP A 258 26.67 1.79 17.60
N LEU A 259 25.66 1.98 16.74
CA LEU A 259 25.65 1.49 15.37
C LEU A 259 26.70 2.24 14.55
N ASP A 260 26.70 3.58 14.59
CA ASP A 260 27.62 4.43 13.81
C ASP A 260 29.09 4.05 14.02
N ARG A 261 29.46 3.70 15.27
CA ARG A 261 30.81 3.27 15.64
C ARG A 261 31.22 1.93 15.04
N VAL A 262 30.28 0.98 14.92
CA VAL A 262 30.56 -0.37 14.42
C VAL A 262 30.26 -0.53 12.94
N MET A 263 29.55 0.43 12.33
CA MET A 263 29.12 0.35 10.94
C MET A 263 30.28 0.19 9.94
N PRO A 264 31.45 0.86 10.09
CA PRO A 264 32.61 0.59 9.23
C PRO A 264 33.06 -0.87 9.30
N SER A 265 33.05 -1.47 10.49
CA SER A 265 33.38 -2.89 10.69
C SER A 265 32.34 -3.83 10.08
N ILE A 266 31.05 -3.46 10.16
CA ILE A 266 29.97 -4.23 9.51
C ILE A 266 30.10 -4.17 7.99
N ARG A 267 30.36 -3.00 7.40
CA ARG A 267 30.58 -2.83 5.95
C ARG A 267 31.75 -3.68 5.47
N LEU A 268 32.86 -3.66 6.21
CA LEU A 268 34.02 -4.49 5.91
C LEU A 268 33.69 -5.98 6.03
N ALA A 269 32.99 -6.39 7.09
CA ALA A 269 32.62 -7.78 7.29
C ALA A 269 31.70 -8.31 6.18
N LEU A 270 30.67 -7.54 5.79
CA LEU A 270 29.78 -7.85 4.68
C LEU A 270 30.56 -8.02 3.37
N LEU A 271 31.47 -7.10 3.07
CA LEU A 271 32.27 -7.15 1.85
C LEU A 271 33.21 -8.37 1.84
N GLU A 272 33.93 -8.61 2.93
CA GLU A 272 34.88 -9.72 3.02
C GLU A 272 34.20 -11.09 2.96
N ASP A 273 33.02 -11.22 3.56
CA ASP A 273 32.23 -12.46 3.52
C ASP A 273 31.65 -12.68 2.11
N LEU A 274 31.16 -11.62 1.47
CA LEU A 274 30.73 -11.65 0.07
C LEU A 274 31.88 -12.05 -0.87
N MET A 275 33.06 -11.46 -0.72
CA MET A 275 34.23 -11.81 -1.54
C MET A 275 34.84 -13.17 -1.18
N GLY A 276 34.53 -13.70 0.02
CA GLY A 276 34.97 -15.01 0.48
C GLY A 276 34.13 -16.16 -0.09
N SER A 277 32.83 -15.94 -0.24
CA SER A 277 31.89 -16.91 -0.85
C SER A 277 30.89 -16.20 -1.78
N PRO A 278 31.36 -15.59 -2.89
CA PRO A 278 30.48 -14.85 -3.78
C PRO A 278 29.49 -15.79 -4.49
N PRO A 279 28.27 -15.31 -4.81
CA PRO A 279 27.41 -16.01 -5.74
C PRO A 279 28.08 -16.17 -7.11
N TYR A 280 27.58 -17.10 -7.92
CA TYR A 280 28.19 -17.47 -9.20
C TYR A 280 28.43 -16.25 -10.11
N GLU A 281 27.45 -15.36 -10.20
CA GLU A 281 27.47 -14.13 -11.01
C GLU A 281 28.57 -13.14 -10.55
N LEU A 282 28.95 -13.21 -9.27
CA LEU A 282 29.95 -12.35 -8.64
C LEU A 282 31.28 -13.06 -8.33
N ALA A 283 31.49 -14.28 -8.84
CA ALA A 283 32.67 -15.09 -8.52
C ALA A 283 34.00 -14.37 -8.79
N TRP A 284 34.02 -13.47 -9.77
CA TRP A 284 35.19 -12.67 -10.14
C TRP A 284 35.62 -11.68 -9.04
N LEU A 285 34.73 -11.29 -8.11
CA LEU A 285 35.05 -10.39 -6.99
C LEU A 285 36.15 -10.96 -6.09
N ALA A 286 36.21 -12.30 -5.96
CA ALA A 286 37.21 -12.96 -5.12
C ALA A 286 38.66 -12.57 -5.49
N ASN A 287 38.91 -12.23 -6.76
CA ASN A 287 40.22 -11.81 -7.27
C ASN A 287 40.70 -10.46 -6.72
N TYR A 288 39.79 -9.65 -6.17
CA TYR A 288 40.09 -8.32 -5.65
C TYR A 288 40.16 -8.28 -4.12
N ARG A 289 39.97 -9.41 -3.43
CA ARG A 289 39.84 -9.50 -1.96
C ARG A 289 41.06 -8.96 -1.22
N THR A 290 42.25 -9.11 -1.80
CA THR A 290 43.52 -8.66 -1.20
C THR A 290 43.94 -7.25 -1.66
N GLN A 291 43.16 -6.60 -2.53
CA GLN A 291 43.48 -5.29 -3.06
C GLN A 291 42.95 -4.17 -2.13
N GLY A 292 43.81 -3.71 -1.22
CA GLY A 292 43.49 -2.65 -0.25
C GLY A 292 42.79 -1.41 -0.84
N PRO A 293 43.22 -0.85 -1.99
CA PRO A 293 42.54 0.29 -2.63
C PRO A 293 41.07 -0.02 -3.00
N VAL A 294 40.78 -1.20 -3.55
CA VAL A 294 39.42 -1.61 -3.91
C VAL A 294 38.56 -1.78 -2.66
N VAL A 295 39.08 -2.44 -1.63
CA VAL A 295 38.37 -2.60 -0.35
C VAL A 295 38.05 -1.23 0.27
N ARG A 296 39.00 -0.29 0.23
CA ARG A 296 38.78 1.08 0.70
C ARG A 296 37.69 1.78 -0.12
N PHE A 297 37.72 1.68 -1.45
CA PHE A 297 36.69 2.26 -2.32
C PHE A 297 35.28 1.75 -1.99
N LEU A 298 35.14 0.45 -1.70
CA LEU A 298 33.83 -0.15 -1.45
C LEU A 298 33.30 0.11 -0.04
N THR A 299 34.16 0.45 0.93
CA THR A 299 33.77 0.56 2.36
C THR A 299 33.83 1.98 2.91
N MET A 300 34.60 2.87 2.30
CA MET A 300 34.89 4.21 2.81
C MET A 300 34.36 5.32 1.88
N PRO A 301 33.53 6.26 2.40
CA PRO A 301 32.88 7.27 1.57
C PRO A 301 33.86 8.32 1.01
N ASP A 302 35.01 8.55 1.65
CA ASP A 302 36.04 9.51 1.24
C ASP A 302 36.94 9.04 0.08
N ALA A 303 36.81 7.78 -0.34
CA ALA A 303 37.50 7.25 -1.51
C ALA A 303 36.75 7.58 -2.81
N ASP A 304 37.45 7.63 -3.94
CA ASP A 304 36.86 7.82 -5.27
C ASP A 304 37.28 6.70 -6.24
N ALA A 305 36.74 6.73 -7.47
CA ALA A 305 36.97 5.71 -8.47
C ALA A 305 38.44 5.57 -8.92
N SER A 306 39.36 6.47 -8.54
CA SER A 306 40.80 6.31 -8.79
C SER A 306 41.40 5.14 -8.02
N CYS A 307 40.69 4.64 -7.00
CA CYS A 307 41.09 3.46 -6.23
C CYS A 307 40.82 2.13 -6.96
N LEU A 308 40.06 2.16 -8.06
CA LEU A 308 39.75 0.98 -8.87
C LEU A 308 40.83 0.71 -9.92
N PRO A 309 41.09 -0.57 -10.28
CA PRO A 309 41.99 -0.93 -11.37
C PRO A 309 41.55 -0.34 -12.71
N SER A 310 42.51 0.10 -13.53
CA SER A 310 42.24 0.53 -14.90
C SER A 310 41.84 -0.65 -15.79
N GLY A 311 40.93 -0.41 -16.74
CA GLY A 311 40.51 -1.41 -17.72
C GLY A 311 39.54 -2.48 -17.19
N LEU A 312 38.83 -2.21 -16.09
CA LEU A 312 37.70 -3.05 -15.67
C LEU A 312 36.64 -3.12 -16.78
N PRO A 313 36.11 -4.32 -17.09
CA PRO A 313 34.90 -4.45 -17.88
C PRO A 313 33.75 -3.60 -17.33
N GLU A 314 32.91 -3.09 -18.21
CA GLU A 314 31.88 -2.11 -17.88
C GLU A 314 30.85 -2.65 -16.88
N ASP A 315 30.39 -3.89 -17.07
CA ASP A 315 29.52 -4.62 -16.14
C ASP A 315 30.12 -4.66 -14.72
N ARG A 316 31.40 -5.03 -14.62
CA ARG A 316 32.11 -5.14 -13.34
C ARG A 316 32.34 -3.79 -12.68
N PHE A 317 32.62 -2.75 -13.47
CA PHE A 317 32.76 -1.39 -12.97
C PHE A 317 31.44 -0.92 -12.34
N HIS A 318 30.31 -1.17 -13.00
CA HIS A 318 28.99 -0.84 -12.46
C HIS A 318 28.63 -1.68 -11.24
N THR A 319 28.96 -2.97 -11.18
CA THR A 319 28.83 -3.76 -9.95
C THR A 319 29.63 -3.17 -8.79
N MET A 320 30.86 -2.70 -9.02
CA MET A 320 31.67 -2.02 -7.98
C MET A 320 31.01 -0.73 -7.50
N LEU A 321 30.41 0.06 -8.39
CA LEU A 321 29.67 1.27 -8.01
C LEU A 321 28.41 0.93 -7.21
N ALA A 322 27.65 -0.09 -7.60
CA ALA A 322 26.48 -0.56 -6.86
C ALA A 322 26.88 -1.03 -5.45
N LEU A 323 27.95 -1.84 -5.33
CA LEU A 323 28.49 -2.28 -4.03
C LEU A 323 28.90 -1.10 -3.16
N ARG A 324 29.59 -0.11 -3.74
CA ARG A 324 29.96 1.13 -3.05
C ARG A 324 28.72 1.90 -2.57
N GLY A 325 27.69 1.99 -3.41
CA GLY A 325 26.41 2.61 -3.07
C GLY A 325 25.78 2.00 -1.82
N PHE A 326 25.63 0.68 -1.81
CA PHE A 326 25.06 -0.06 -0.68
C PHE A 326 25.91 -0.01 0.58
N LEU A 327 27.24 -0.03 0.46
CA LEU A 327 28.15 -0.09 1.60
C LEU A 327 28.68 1.28 2.02
N ALA A 328 29.60 1.88 1.26
CA ALA A 328 30.27 3.13 1.63
C ALA A 328 29.32 4.33 1.69
N CYS A 329 28.37 4.41 0.75
CA CYS A 329 27.39 5.49 0.65
C CYS A 329 26.09 5.22 1.43
N ALA A 330 26.11 4.21 2.30
CA ALA A 330 25.11 3.94 3.33
C ALA A 330 23.67 3.63 2.85
N VAL A 331 23.44 3.25 1.58
CA VAL A 331 22.09 2.87 1.11
C VAL A 331 21.53 1.68 1.90
N LEU A 332 22.35 0.64 2.15
CA LEU A 332 21.91 -0.52 2.95
C LEU A 332 21.58 -0.11 4.38
N GLU A 333 22.49 0.62 5.05
CA GLU A 333 22.28 1.09 6.41
C GLU A 333 21.01 1.93 6.53
N HIS A 334 20.82 2.88 5.62
CA HIS A 334 19.64 3.73 5.56
C HIS A 334 18.34 2.91 5.43
N CYS A 335 18.29 1.97 4.49
CA CYS A 335 17.11 1.13 4.26
C CYS A 335 16.83 0.19 5.45
N MET A 336 17.87 -0.37 6.07
CA MET A 336 17.76 -1.26 7.23
C MET A 336 17.30 -0.52 8.51
N GLN A 337 17.45 0.80 8.59
CA GLN A 337 16.93 1.60 9.69
C GLN A 337 15.44 1.93 9.53
N LYS A 338 14.91 1.93 8.30
CA LYS A 338 13.48 2.17 8.05
C LYS A 338 12.64 1.00 8.56
N ARG A 339 11.44 1.31 9.03
CA ARG A 339 10.48 0.34 9.56
C ARG A 339 9.47 -0.07 8.49
N HIS A 340 9.49 -1.34 8.12
CA HIS A 340 8.50 -1.94 7.21
C HIS A 340 7.08 -1.82 7.80
N SER A 341 6.11 -1.63 6.91
CA SER A 341 4.70 -1.35 7.21
C SER A 341 4.43 -0.04 7.96
N VAL A 342 5.44 0.82 8.13
CA VAL A 342 5.29 2.14 8.79
C VAL A 342 5.88 3.24 7.93
N GLU A 343 7.11 3.05 7.45
CA GLU A 343 7.83 3.99 6.60
C GLU A 343 7.83 3.53 5.14
N TYR A 344 7.70 2.23 4.89
CA TYR A 344 7.67 1.65 3.55
C TYR A 344 6.97 0.29 3.50
N GLY A 345 6.63 -0.15 2.28
CA GLY A 345 6.10 -1.49 1.99
C GLY A 345 5.51 -1.57 0.58
N VAL A 346 5.05 -2.74 0.16
CA VAL A 346 4.39 -2.95 -1.14
C VAL A 346 2.87 -2.95 -0.93
N GLY A 347 2.14 -2.04 -1.58
CA GLY A 347 0.68 -1.99 -1.45
C GLY A 347 0.01 -3.12 -2.24
N GLN A 348 -0.77 -3.99 -1.58
CA GLN A 348 -1.47 -5.10 -2.25
C GLN A 348 -2.51 -4.65 -3.32
N LYS A 349 -3.03 -3.43 -3.19
CA LYS A 349 -3.99 -2.82 -4.14
C LYS A 349 -3.34 -1.83 -5.10
N HIS A 350 -2.03 -1.67 -5.01
CA HIS A 350 -1.27 -0.75 -5.82
C HIS A 350 -1.01 -1.38 -7.19
N ALA A 351 -1.08 -0.59 -8.27
CA ALA A 351 -0.76 -1.08 -9.60
C ALA A 351 0.73 -1.49 -9.69
N LYS A 352 1.61 -0.69 -9.07
CA LYS A 352 3.05 -0.94 -9.01
C LYS A 352 3.43 -1.96 -7.95
N ARG A 353 4.35 -2.85 -8.31
CA ARG A 353 4.90 -3.91 -7.44
C ARG A 353 6.21 -3.50 -6.72
N LEU A 354 6.48 -2.20 -6.60
CA LEU A 354 7.63 -1.66 -5.85
C LEU A 354 7.24 -1.20 -4.45
N ALA A 355 8.22 -1.14 -3.55
CA ALA A 355 8.04 -0.50 -2.26
C ALA A 355 7.79 0.99 -2.44
N VAL A 356 6.79 1.50 -1.72
CA VAL A 356 6.40 2.91 -1.69
C VAL A 356 6.50 3.46 -0.26
N PRO A 357 6.69 4.78 -0.08
CA PRO A 357 6.60 5.42 1.22
C PRO A 357 5.21 5.25 1.85
N TYR A 358 5.15 5.15 3.17
CA TYR A 358 3.90 5.03 3.91
C TYR A 358 3.54 6.38 4.56
N LYS A 359 2.29 6.82 4.40
CA LYS A 359 1.79 8.05 5.07
C LYS A 359 1.56 7.81 6.57
N ALA A 360 1.32 6.56 6.93
CA ALA A 360 1.16 6.07 8.29
C ALA A 360 1.28 4.54 8.30
N SER A 361 1.33 3.95 9.49
CA SER A 361 1.24 2.51 9.73
C SER A 361 0.17 1.84 8.85
N ASN A 362 0.58 0.79 8.13
CA ASN A 362 -0.23 -0.02 7.21
C ASN A 362 -0.94 0.79 6.11
N THR A 363 -0.54 2.04 5.87
CA THR A 363 -1.18 2.96 4.93
C THR A 363 -0.16 3.42 3.89
N PRO A 364 0.01 2.67 2.78
CA PRO A 364 0.89 3.08 1.69
C PRO A 364 0.43 4.40 1.07
N SER A 365 1.40 5.20 0.62
CA SER A 365 1.11 6.39 -0.17
C SER A 365 0.88 5.98 -1.64
N GLU A 366 -0.39 5.98 -2.08
CA GLU A 366 -0.83 5.43 -3.38
C GLU A 366 -0.19 6.06 -4.64
N ARG A 367 0.56 7.15 -4.48
CA ARG A 367 1.15 7.91 -5.57
C ARG A 367 2.59 8.32 -5.30
N SER A 368 3.18 7.83 -4.21
CA SER A 368 4.56 8.18 -3.87
C SER A 368 5.54 7.09 -4.24
N GLU A 369 6.76 7.51 -4.53
CA GLU A 369 7.90 6.65 -4.82
C GLU A 369 9.12 7.15 -4.04
N PHE A 370 10.08 6.25 -3.82
CA PHE A 370 11.38 6.65 -3.31
C PHE A 370 12.18 7.31 -4.41
N GLY A 371 12.80 8.45 -4.09
CA GLY A 371 13.55 9.22 -5.06
C GLY A 371 14.86 8.61 -5.52
N HIS A 372 15.45 7.79 -4.65
CA HIS A 372 16.67 7.09 -4.95
C HIS A 372 16.36 5.66 -5.46
N PRO A 373 16.75 5.29 -6.69
CA PRO A 373 16.40 3.98 -7.27
C PRO A 373 16.97 2.80 -6.44
N ASP A 374 18.20 2.93 -5.93
CA ASP A 374 18.80 1.87 -5.10
C ASP A 374 18.12 1.70 -3.73
N CYS A 375 17.55 2.78 -3.15
CA CYS A 375 16.67 2.65 -1.98
C CYS A 375 15.37 1.92 -2.36
N ALA A 376 14.75 2.27 -3.49
CA ALA A 376 13.54 1.59 -3.96
C ALA A 376 13.78 0.09 -4.18
N ILE A 377 14.92 -0.29 -4.77
CA ILE A 377 15.33 -1.70 -4.96
C ILE A 377 15.46 -2.41 -3.61
N MET A 378 16.26 -1.86 -2.70
CA MET A 378 16.52 -2.47 -1.40
C MET A 378 15.23 -2.63 -0.57
N LEU A 379 14.41 -1.57 -0.49
CA LEU A 379 13.16 -1.59 0.26
C LEU A 379 12.11 -2.52 -0.37
N THR A 380 12.11 -2.67 -1.71
CA THR A 380 11.25 -3.65 -2.40
C THR A 380 11.64 -5.08 -2.04
N LEU A 381 12.93 -5.41 -2.10
CA LEU A 381 13.45 -6.72 -1.68
C LEU A 381 13.06 -7.02 -0.23
N LEU A 382 13.35 -6.10 0.69
CA LEU A 382 12.99 -6.25 2.11
C LEU A 382 11.49 -6.45 2.31
N SER A 383 10.65 -5.68 1.60
CA SER A 383 9.19 -5.82 1.70
C SER A 383 8.71 -7.22 1.31
N TYR A 384 9.16 -7.74 0.16
CA TYR A 384 8.78 -9.08 -0.26
C TYR A 384 9.38 -10.18 0.62
N PHE A 385 10.58 -9.98 1.17
CA PHE A 385 11.17 -10.90 2.13
C PHE A 385 10.39 -10.96 3.45
N TYR A 386 9.82 -9.84 3.89
CA TYR A 386 9.02 -9.77 5.10
C TYR A 386 7.57 -10.21 4.88
N ASP A 387 6.97 -9.92 3.73
CA ASP A 387 5.55 -10.20 3.46
C ASP A 387 5.32 -11.57 2.79
N GLY A 388 6.36 -12.11 2.15
CA GLY A 388 6.25 -13.29 1.30
C GLY A 388 5.54 -13.03 -0.03
N LEU A 389 5.42 -14.08 -0.83
CA LEU A 389 4.65 -14.04 -2.08
C LEU A 389 3.20 -14.44 -1.84
N SER A 390 2.26 -13.75 -2.50
CA SER A 390 0.90 -14.27 -2.64
C SER A 390 0.87 -15.51 -3.52
N ARG A 391 -0.19 -16.33 -3.41
CA ARG A 391 -0.38 -17.53 -4.24
C ARG A 391 -0.27 -17.23 -5.74
N ALA A 392 -0.81 -16.10 -6.18
CA ALA A 392 -0.76 -15.67 -7.58
C ALA A 392 0.66 -15.27 -8.01
N GLN A 393 1.40 -14.53 -7.17
CA GLN A 393 2.79 -14.15 -7.45
C GLN A 393 3.71 -15.37 -7.47
N LEU A 394 3.51 -16.31 -6.54
CA LEU A 394 4.28 -17.55 -6.51
C LEU A 394 4.04 -18.38 -7.77
N LYS A 395 2.79 -18.51 -8.21
CA LYS A 395 2.46 -19.18 -9.47
C LYS A 395 3.19 -18.53 -10.65
N GLN A 396 3.15 -17.19 -10.75
CA GLN A 396 3.88 -16.45 -11.79
C GLN A 396 5.40 -16.65 -11.71
N ALA A 397 5.97 -16.78 -10.51
CA ALA A 397 7.38 -17.09 -10.32
C ALA A 397 7.73 -18.48 -10.87
N PHE A 398 6.89 -19.48 -10.63
CA PHE A 398 7.06 -20.81 -11.23
C PHE A 398 6.86 -20.79 -12.74
N GLU A 399 5.87 -20.08 -13.28
CA GLU A 399 5.69 -19.93 -14.72
C GLU A 399 6.95 -19.35 -15.39
N ALA A 400 7.55 -18.32 -14.77
CA ALA A 400 8.80 -17.76 -15.23
C ALA A 400 9.97 -18.76 -15.13
N LEU A 401 10.12 -19.48 -14.01
CA LEU A 401 11.16 -20.50 -13.84
C LEU A 401 11.06 -21.63 -14.87
N LEU A 402 9.85 -22.15 -15.10
CA LEU A 402 9.58 -23.25 -16.03
C LEU A 402 9.76 -22.85 -17.51
N SER A 403 9.90 -21.54 -17.80
CA SER A 403 10.20 -21.05 -19.14
C SER A 403 11.68 -21.09 -19.52
N TYR A 404 12.58 -21.31 -18.56
CA TYR A 404 14.02 -21.44 -18.80
C TYR A 404 14.39 -22.83 -19.33
N ASP A 405 15.57 -22.93 -19.95
CA ASP A 405 16.17 -24.21 -20.32
C ASP A 405 16.40 -25.11 -19.09
N GLU A 406 16.30 -26.42 -19.28
CA GLU A 406 16.34 -27.43 -18.20
C GLU A 406 17.55 -27.29 -17.26
N SER A 407 18.72 -26.90 -17.79
CA SER A 407 19.93 -26.73 -16.98
C SER A 407 19.82 -25.56 -16.00
N VAL A 408 19.28 -24.42 -16.45
CA VAL A 408 19.13 -23.22 -15.61
C VAL A 408 17.97 -23.40 -14.65
N GLN A 409 16.86 -23.97 -15.16
CA GLN A 409 15.70 -24.34 -14.37
C GLN A 409 16.10 -25.25 -13.21
N LYS A 410 16.88 -26.30 -13.47
CA LYS A 410 17.35 -27.23 -12.44
C LYS A 410 18.22 -26.52 -11.40
N GLY A 411 19.22 -25.74 -11.82
CA GLY A 411 20.12 -25.05 -10.88
C GLY A 411 19.37 -24.10 -9.94
N ARG A 412 18.41 -23.32 -10.48
CA ARG A 412 17.59 -22.40 -9.67
C ARG A 412 16.62 -23.14 -8.77
N TYR A 413 15.93 -24.17 -9.27
CA TYR A 413 14.99 -24.95 -8.48
C TYR A 413 15.67 -25.72 -7.35
N ASP A 414 16.84 -26.31 -7.61
CA ASP A 414 17.60 -27.04 -6.60
C ASP A 414 18.00 -26.10 -5.44
N ALA A 415 18.37 -24.85 -5.76
CA ALA A 415 18.63 -23.82 -4.74
C ALA A 415 17.37 -23.50 -3.92
N TRP A 416 16.22 -23.30 -4.57
CA TRP A 416 14.95 -23.06 -3.88
C TRP A 416 14.60 -24.24 -2.96
N PHE A 417 14.59 -25.45 -3.50
CA PHE A 417 14.21 -26.65 -2.78
C PHE A 417 15.17 -26.92 -1.62
N SER A 418 16.48 -26.65 -1.78
CA SER A 418 17.47 -26.85 -0.72
C SER A 418 17.17 -26.06 0.56
N LEU A 419 16.65 -24.83 0.43
CA LEU A 419 16.25 -24.02 1.59
C LEU A 419 14.95 -24.49 2.24
N SER A 420 14.06 -25.12 1.46
CA SER A 420 12.79 -25.64 1.96
C SER A 420 12.87 -27.12 2.41
N GLN A 421 14.05 -27.74 2.33
CA GLN A 421 14.26 -29.12 2.78
C GLN A 421 14.02 -29.21 4.29
N GLY A 422 13.19 -30.17 4.71
CA GLY A 422 12.87 -30.39 6.12
C GLY A 422 11.61 -29.69 6.63
N MET A 423 11.03 -28.75 5.88
CA MET A 423 9.76 -28.09 6.25
C MET A 423 8.56 -29.05 6.28
N LYS A 424 8.56 -30.06 5.41
CA LYS A 424 7.55 -31.12 5.35
C LYS A 424 8.20 -32.50 5.22
N PRO A 425 7.51 -33.58 5.64
CA PRO A 425 8.00 -34.95 5.47
C PRO A 425 8.36 -35.27 4.01
N VAL A 426 9.33 -36.16 3.83
CA VAL A 426 9.82 -36.56 2.50
C VAL A 426 8.70 -37.19 1.65
N GLU A 427 7.70 -37.84 2.27
CA GLU A 427 6.56 -38.40 1.55
C GLU A 427 5.66 -37.33 0.92
N GLU A 428 5.47 -36.20 1.61
CA GLU A 428 4.62 -35.09 1.15
C GLU A 428 5.29 -34.27 0.04
N THR A 429 6.63 -34.23 0.01
CA THR A 429 7.40 -33.42 -0.95
C THR A 429 7.79 -34.19 -2.23
N ARG A 430 7.40 -35.46 -2.37
CA ARG A 430 7.81 -36.31 -3.53
C ARG A 430 7.40 -35.72 -4.88
N THR A 431 6.21 -35.12 -4.95
CA THR A 431 5.64 -34.56 -6.17
C THR A 431 6.27 -33.22 -6.57
N VAL A 432 7.08 -32.62 -5.68
CA VAL A 432 7.74 -31.32 -5.89
C VAL A 432 9.25 -31.45 -5.72
N ARG A 433 9.83 -32.63 -5.93
CA ARG A 433 11.27 -32.83 -5.72
C ARG A 433 12.13 -32.28 -6.86
N VAL A 434 11.60 -32.23 -8.08
CA VAL A 434 12.31 -31.78 -9.28
C VAL A 434 11.39 -30.86 -10.07
N ALA A 435 11.94 -29.83 -10.68
CA ALA A 435 11.19 -28.82 -11.42
C ALA A 435 10.30 -29.41 -12.54
N THR A 436 10.72 -30.52 -13.16
CA THR A 436 9.96 -31.21 -14.23
C THR A 436 8.69 -31.92 -13.73
N MET A 437 8.52 -32.12 -12.43
CA MET A 437 7.33 -32.72 -11.83
C MET A 437 6.27 -31.69 -11.44
N ILE A 438 6.55 -30.40 -11.64
CA ILE A 438 5.66 -29.31 -11.26
C ILE A 438 4.55 -29.16 -12.30
N ASP A 439 3.31 -29.29 -11.84
CA ASP A 439 2.08 -29.03 -12.59
C ASP A 439 1.29 -27.91 -11.91
N LEU A 440 1.40 -26.71 -12.47
CA LEU A 440 0.72 -25.50 -11.97
C LEU A 440 -0.81 -25.51 -12.19
N SER A 441 -1.36 -26.53 -12.85
CA SER A 441 -2.81 -26.74 -12.96
C SER A 441 -3.40 -27.54 -11.80
N SER A 442 -2.55 -28.21 -11.01
CA SER A 442 -2.94 -28.98 -9.84
C SER A 442 -3.04 -28.09 -8.60
N GLU A 443 -4.26 -27.74 -8.17
CA GLU A 443 -4.48 -26.92 -6.97
C GLU A 443 -3.83 -27.50 -5.70
N PRO A 444 -3.88 -28.82 -5.41
CA PRO A 444 -3.20 -29.38 -4.24
C PRO A 444 -1.67 -29.29 -4.32
N GLN A 445 -1.10 -29.38 -5.52
CA GLN A 445 0.33 -29.19 -5.69
C GLN A 445 0.70 -27.72 -5.53
N LEU A 446 -0.13 -26.80 -6.03
CA LEU A 446 0.07 -25.37 -5.83
C LEU A 446 -0.04 -24.96 -4.36
N ASP A 447 -0.96 -25.57 -3.59
CA ASP A 447 -1.03 -25.41 -2.12
C ASP A 447 0.29 -25.86 -1.46
N LEU A 448 0.80 -27.03 -1.85
CA LEU A 448 2.07 -27.55 -1.34
C LEU A 448 3.26 -26.64 -1.71
N LEU A 449 3.31 -26.16 -2.95
CA LEU A 449 4.33 -25.21 -3.40
C LEU A 449 4.23 -23.90 -2.60
N TYR A 450 3.01 -23.42 -2.33
CA TYR A 450 2.79 -22.23 -1.51
C TYR A 450 3.36 -22.40 -0.11
N ASP A 451 2.98 -23.47 0.58
CA ASP A 451 3.47 -23.76 1.93
C ASP A 451 5.00 -23.82 2.00
N LEU A 452 5.65 -24.39 0.97
CA LEU A 452 7.11 -24.54 0.93
C LEU A 452 7.84 -23.25 0.53
N PHE A 453 7.35 -22.53 -0.49
CA PHE A 453 8.16 -21.54 -1.18
C PHE A 453 7.74 -20.08 -0.98
N HIS A 454 6.57 -19.79 -0.39
CA HIS A 454 6.09 -18.40 -0.30
C HIS A 454 6.98 -17.46 0.54
N MET A 455 7.71 -18.00 1.53
CA MET A 455 8.70 -17.27 2.35
C MET A 455 10.16 -17.60 1.97
N ASN A 456 10.38 -18.39 0.91
CA ASN A 456 11.72 -18.86 0.55
C ASN A 456 12.57 -17.73 -0.07
N PHE A 457 13.73 -17.44 0.53
CA PHE A 457 14.61 -16.35 0.09
C PHE A 457 14.94 -16.40 -1.41
N GLU A 458 15.35 -17.56 -1.94
CA GLU A 458 15.76 -17.68 -3.35
C GLU A 458 14.57 -17.56 -4.31
N THR A 459 13.40 -18.04 -3.89
CA THR A 459 12.16 -17.93 -4.67
C THR A 459 11.71 -16.46 -4.76
N ILE A 460 11.71 -15.76 -3.63
CA ILE A 460 11.35 -14.34 -3.56
C ILE A 460 12.36 -13.50 -4.35
N ALA A 461 13.66 -13.73 -4.15
CA ALA A 461 14.71 -13.00 -4.86
C ALA A 461 14.58 -13.17 -6.38
N PHE A 462 14.34 -14.39 -6.85
CA PHE A 462 14.08 -14.64 -8.27
C PHE A 462 12.83 -13.91 -8.76
N TRP A 463 11.72 -14.01 -8.03
CA TRP A 463 10.46 -13.37 -8.40
C TRP A 463 10.65 -11.86 -8.60
N VAL A 464 11.25 -11.20 -7.60
CA VAL A 464 11.45 -9.75 -7.64
C VAL A 464 12.43 -9.36 -8.75
N CYS A 465 13.59 -10.02 -8.85
CA CYS A 465 14.61 -9.66 -9.85
C CYS A 465 14.22 -9.98 -11.30
N GLN A 466 13.42 -11.03 -11.53
CA GLN A 466 13.07 -11.48 -12.89
C GLN A 466 11.70 -10.98 -13.36
N CYS A 467 10.74 -10.79 -12.45
CA CYS A 467 9.35 -10.49 -12.82
C CYS A 467 8.90 -9.09 -12.40
N VAL A 468 9.52 -8.49 -11.37
CA VAL A 468 9.14 -7.17 -10.85
C VAL A 468 10.08 -6.09 -11.40
N PHE A 469 11.37 -6.11 -11.03
CA PHE A 469 12.28 -5.00 -11.34
C PHE A 469 12.41 -4.65 -12.83
N PRO A 470 12.51 -5.61 -13.76
CA PRO A 470 12.67 -5.30 -15.19
C PRO A 470 11.50 -4.51 -15.78
N LYS A 471 10.32 -4.60 -15.19
CA LYS A 471 9.10 -3.89 -15.63
C LYS A 471 8.90 -2.60 -14.84
N GLU A 472 9.06 -2.68 -13.53
CA GLU A 472 8.55 -1.67 -12.60
C GLU A 472 9.56 -0.56 -12.28
N THR A 473 10.86 -0.79 -12.51
CA THR A 473 11.93 0.20 -12.19
C THR A 473 12.15 1.25 -13.27
N SER A 474 11.26 1.34 -14.26
CA SER A 474 11.34 2.32 -15.34
C SER A 474 11.47 3.75 -14.79
N GLN A 475 12.40 4.50 -15.35
CA GLN A 475 12.71 5.89 -14.99
C GLN A 475 12.32 6.82 -16.15
N TYR A 476 12.46 8.12 -15.92
CA TYR A 476 12.20 9.14 -16.92
C TYR A 476 13.41 10.05 -17.05
N PRO A 477 13.72 10.57 -18.25
CA PRO A 477 14.91 11.42 -18.44
C PRO A 477 14.78 12.76 -17.71
N ASN A 478 13.56 13.27 -17.59
CA ASN A 478 13.29 14.58 -17.01
C ASN A 478 12.13 14.53 -16.02
N LYS A 479 12.09 15.53 -15.15
CA LYS A 479 11.01 15.73 -14.19
C LYS A 479 10.62 17.20 -14.04
N LEU A 480 9.35 17.46 -13.80
CA LEU A 480 8.84 18.74 -13.30
C LEU A 480 8.50 18.59 -11.82
N VAL A 481 8.85 19.59 -11.00
CA VAL A 481 8.67 19.53 -9.55
C VAL A 481 7.88 20.73 -9.06
N ALA A 482 6.92 20.50 -8.17
CA ALA A 482 6.21 21.53 -7.43
C ALA A 482 6.14 21.17 -5.95
N ASN A 483 6.32 22.15 -5.07
CA ASN A 483 6.56 21.92 -3.64
C ASN A 483 5.87 22.99 -2.76
N ALA A 484 6.17 22.99 -1.45
CA ALA A 484 5.57 23.91 -0.49
C ALA A 484 5.75 25.41 -0.83
N TRP A 485 6.85 25.79 -1.52
CA TRP A 485 7.06 27.17 -1.96
C TRP A 485 6.04 27.60 -3.02
N ASN A 486 5.63 26.67 -3.89
CA ASN A 486 4.57 26.90 -4.87
C ASN A 486 3.19 27.04 -4.19
N LEU A 487 2.90 26.28 -3.13
CA LEU A 487 1.65 26.42 -2.36
C LEU A 487 1.54 27.77 -1.66
N ALA A 488 2.68 28.31 -1.22
CA ALA A 488 2.80 29.62 -0.60
C ALA A 488 2.84 30.78 -1.61
N ASP A 489 2.91 30.50 -2.92
CA ASP A 489 2.93 31.55 -3.96
C ASP A 489 1.52 32.14 -4.14
N ASN A 490 1.38 33.40 -3.74
CA ASN A 490 0.19 34.21 -3.93
C ASN A 490 0.65 35.64 -4.25
N GLN A 491 0.20 36.18 -5.38
CA GLN A 491 0.69 37.47 -5.91
C GLN A 491 0.42 38.65 -4.96
N ASP A 492 -0.66 38.57 -4.18
CA ASP A 492 -1.06 39.59 -3.23
C ASP A 492 -0.53 39.33 -1.80
N GLY A 493 0.20 38.24 -1.58
CA GLY A 493 0.67 37.83 -0.25
C GLY A 493 -0.45 37.42 0.72
N LEU A 494 -1.66 37.16 0.22
CA LEU A 494 -2.85 36.90 1.03
C LEU A 494 -2.98 35.42 1.42
N VAL A 495 -1.94 34.87 2.05
CA VAL A 495 -1.91 33.48 2.55
C VAL A 495 -1.98 33.48 4.07
N SER A 496 -3.13 33.09 4.61
CA SER A 496 -3.34 33.00 6.05
C SER A 496 -3.58 31.55 6.47
N GLY A 497 -3.31 31.21 7.72
CA GLY A 497 -3.56 29.84 8.16
C GLY A 497 -3.39 29.60 9.64
N PHE A 498 -3.63 28.35 10.02
CA PHE A 498 -3.52 27.90 11.39
C PHE A 498 -2.63 26.69 11.51
N SER A 499 -1.85 26.66 12.59
CA SER A 499 -1.10 25.49 12.99
C SER A 499 -1.48 25.03 14.40
N GLY A 500 -1.34 23.73 14.67
CA GLY A 500 -1.35 23.20 16.04
C GLY A 500 -0.10 23.56 16.84
N THR A 501 1.03 23.74 16.17
CA THR A 501 2.33 23.97 16.79
C THR A 501 3.09 25.10 16.09
N ASP A 502 4.27 25.41 16.58
CA ASP A 502 5.21 26.35 15.98
C ASP A 502 6.55 25.70 15.68
N ASP A 503 6.63 24.36 15.63
CA ASP A 503 7.90 23.64 15.53
C ASP A 503 8.59 23.86 14.17
N ASN A 504 7.80 23.92 13.11
CA ASN A 504 8.31 24.04 11.73
C ASN A 504 8.52 25.49 11.27
N HIS A 505 8.32 26.51 12.13
CA HIS A 505 8.34 27.92 11.71
C HIS A 505 9.64 28.36 11.03
N ARG A 506 10.76 27.69 11.32
CA ARG A 506 12.08 27.97 10.74
C ARG A 506 12.22 27.44 9.31
N VAL A 507 11.44 26.44 8.94
CA VAL A 507 11.49 25.75 7.63
C VAL A 507 10.20 25.93 6.83
N LEU A 508 9.41 26.97 7.14
CA LEU A 508 8.31 27.42 6.30
C LEU A 508 8.85 28.21 5.07
N PRO A 509 8.15 28.19 3.92
CA PRO A 509 8.40 29.12 2.83
C PRO A 509 8.42 30.57 3.32
N LEU A 510 9.37 31.37 2.83
CA LEU A 510 9.58 32.74 3.32
C LEU A 510 8.42 33.70 3.05
N GLN A 511 7.52 33.35 2.13
CA GLN A 511 6.30 34.09 1.82
C GLN A 511 5.27 34.03 2.96
N VAL A 512 5.39 33.07 3.88
CA VAL A 512 4.48 32.88 5.01
C VAL A 512 5.24 33.12 6.31
N THR A 513 4.70 33.96 7.17
CA THR A 513 5.31 34.25 8.48
C THR A 513 4.44 33.72 9.61
N GLN A 514 5.01 32.94 10.51
CA GLN A 514 4.32 32.55 11.74
C GLN A 514 4.35 33.70 12.76
N GLN A 515 3.17 34.25 13.08
CA GLN A 515 3.02 35.38 14.00
C GLN A 515 1.99 35.07 15.09
N ASN A 516 2.45 34.49 16.19
CA ASN A 516 1.59 34.10 17.31
C ASN A 516 1.21 35.32 18.16
N LEU A 517 -0.02 35.34 18.67
CA LEU A 517 -0.46 36.35 19.64
C LEU A 517 0.28 36.18 20.97
N ALA A 518 0.67 37.28 21.62
CA ALA A 518 1.49 37.24 22.85
C ALA A 518 0.85 36.40 23.98
N HIS A 519 -0.47 36.45 24.14
CA HIS A 519 -1.16 35.65 25.15
C HIS A 519 -1.27 34.16 24.80
N LEU A 520 -1.00 33.78 23.53
CA LEU A 520 -0.92 32.39 23.06
C LEU A 520 0.49 31.80 23.19
N ALA A 521 1.50 32.60 23.57
CA ALA A 521 2.88 32.12 23.76
C ALA A 521 2.98 30.98 24.78
N GLY A 522 2.06 30.92 25.76
CA GLY A 522 2.00 29.86 26.76
C GLY A 522 1.34 28.55 26.28
N THR A 523 0.86 28.46 25.03
CA THR A 523 0.11 27.29 24.53
C THR A 523 0.94 26.00 24.61
N ASN A 524 2.18 26.05 24.13
CA ASN A 524 3.12 24.93 24.23
C ASN A 524 3.42 24.59 25.70
N GLY A 525 3.70 25.60 26.52
CA GLY A 525 4.00 25.42 27.94
C GLY A 525 2.86 24.74 28.72
N LYS A 526 1.60 25.07 28.39
CA LYS A 526 0.42 24.45 29.00
C LYS A 526 0.33 22.96 28.69
N MET A 527 0.56 22.56 27.44
CA MET A 527 0.51 21.15 27.06
C MET A 527 1.70 20.37 27.64
N ILE A 528 2.89 20.98 27.65
CA ILE A 528 4.06 20.44 28.35
C ILE A 528 3.74 20.22 29.84
N ASN A 529 3.13 21.18 30.52
CA ASN A 529 2.73 21.01 31.92
C ASN A 529 1.73 19.85 32.09
N MET A 530 0.73 19.73 31.21
CA MET A 530 -0.21 18.60 31.24
C MET A 530 0.49 17.26 31.03
N ILE A 531 1.54 17.19 30.21
CA ILE A 531 2.35 15.98 30.03
C ILE A 531 3.15 15.68 31.30
N MET A 532 3.73 16.69 31.93
CA MET A 532 4.46 16.56 33.19
C MET A 532 3.56 16.09 34.35
N ASP A 533 2.29 16.53 34.36
CA ASP A 533 1.27 16.08 35.32
C ASP A 533 0.87 14.60 35.12
N ASN A 534 1.28 13.96 34.02
CA ASN A 534 1.08 12.54 33.72
C ASN A 534 2.43 11.83 33.58
N PRO A 535 3.10 11.49 34.72
CA PRO A 535 4.51 11.11 34.73
C PRO A 535 4.80 9.71 34.17
N ASP A 536 3.79 8.86 34.01
CA ASP A 536 3.97 7.45 33.67
C ASP A 536 4.49 7.28 32.23
N PHE A 537 5.77 6.90 32.12
CA PHE A 537 6.39 6.45 30.88
C PHE A 537 6.88 5.01 31.01
N LEU A 538 6.20 4.11 30.30
CA LEU A 538 6.31 2.67 30.44
C LEU A 538 7.05 2.07 29.24
N SER A 539 7.87 1.06 29.50
CA SER A 539 8.45 0.21 28.46
C SER A 539 7.57 -1.01 28.24
N LEU A 540 7.27 -1.30 26.98
CA LEU A 540 6.73 -2.60 26.62
C LEU A 540 7.78 -3.67 26.95
N PRO A 541 7.45 -4.71 27.74
CA PRO A 541 8.42 -5.73 28.14
C PRO A 541 9.15 -6.35 26.93
N PRO A 542 10.46 -6.60 27.02
CA PRO A 542 11.23 -7.20 25.93
C PRO A 542 10.81 -8.65 25.67
N GLY A 543 10.98 -9.06 24.42
CA GLY A 543 10.74 -10.42 23.95
C GLY A 543 9.36 -10.60 23.31
N GLN A 544 9.27 -11.56 22.39
CA GLN A 544 8.10 -12.42 22.36
C GLN A 544 7.75 -12.75 23.82
N ASP A 545 6.48 -12.66 24.21
CA ASP A 545 6.09 -13.36 25.43
C ASP A 545 6.44 -14.85 25.29
N GLN A 546 6.31 -15.64 26.35
CA GLN A 546 6.51 -17.10 26.25
C GLN A 546 5.65 -17.77 25.14
N GLU A 547 4.73 -17.01 24.53
CA GLU A 547 3.75 -17.40 23.52
C GLU A 547 4.05 -16.85 22.10
N GLY A 548 5.09 -16.04 21.86
CA GLY A 548 5.44 -15.57 20.50
C GLY A 548 4.68 -14.34 19.99
N ASN A 549 3.96 -13.59 20.83
CA ASN A 549 3.00 -12.61 20.35
C ASN A 549 3.62 -11.32 19.75
N PRO A 550 3.04 -10.80 18.64
CA PRO A 550 3.53 -9.59 17.97
C PRO A 550 3.36 -8.33 18.82
N SER A 551 4.11 -7.27 18.48
CA SER A 551 4.14 -6.00 19.23
C SER A 551 2.77 -5.33 19.36
N TRP A 552 1.94 -5.35 18.30
CA TRP A 552 0.60 -4.78 18.32
C TRP A 552 -0.32 -5.46 19.34
N LEU A 553 -0.25 -6.80 19.42
CA LEU A 553 -1.06 -7.61 20.32
C LEU A 553 -0.65 -7.36 21.77
N ARG A 554 0.66 -7.30 22.02
CA ARG A 554 1.21 -6.94 23.35
C ARG A 554 0.80 -5.53 23.76
N ALA A 555 0.83 -4.55 22.85
CA ALA A 555 0.37 -3.19 23.13
C ALA A 555 -1.14 -3.13 23.44
N ALA A 556 -1.98 -3.83 22.66
CA ALA A 556 -3.42 -3.90 22.88
C ALA A 556 -3.77 -4.57 24.22
N ARG A 557 -3.13 -5.71 24.54
CA ARG A 557 -3.24 -6.39 25.84
C ARG A 557 -2.85 -5.45 26.97
N PHE A 558 -1.66 -4.85 26.90
CA PHE A 558 -1.15 -3.96 27.94
C PHE A 558 -2.07 -2.76 28.19
N ALA A 559 -2.62 -2.16 27.12
CA ALA A 559 -3.60 -1.08 27.22
C ALA A 559 -4.85 -1.50 27.99
N VAL A 560 -5.48 -2.62 27.60
CA VAL A 560 -6.67 -3.15 28.28
C VAL A 560 -6.36 -3.56 29.73
N GLU A 561 -5.17 -4.10 29.99
CA GLU A 561 -4.73 -4.49 31.33
C GLU A 561 -4.60 -3.31 32.30
N ARG A 562 -4.12 -2.17 31.79
CA ARG A 562 -4.00 -0.88 32.52
C ARG A 562 -5.33 -0.15 32.68
N GLY A 563 -6.42 -0.69 32.16
CA GLY A 563 -7.77 -0.12 32.26
C GLY A 563 -7.91 1.20 31.51
N VAL A 564 -7.19 1.37 30.40
CA VAL A 564 -7.32 2.57 29.56
C VAL A 564 -8.58 2.50 28.71
N HIS A 565 -9.05 3.66 28.26
CA HIS A 565 -10.25 3.85 27.44
C HIS A 565 -9.88 4.20 26.01
N ALA A 566 -8.63 4.58 25.75
CA ALA A 566 -8.15 4.85 24.41
C ALA A 566 -6.70 4.39 24.23
N LEU A 567 -6.39 3.87 23.06
CA LEU A 567 -5.03 3.61 22.59
C LEU A 567 -4.77 4.53 21.40
N ILE A 568 -3.78 5.42 21.54
CA ILE A 568 -3.39 6.40 20.53
C ILE A 568 -2.01 5.99 20.01
N ASP A 569 -1.97 5.41 18.81
CA ASP A 569 -0.77 4.82 18.26
C ASP A 569 0.14 5.84 17.54
N CYS A 570 0.71 6.78 18.29
CA CYS A 570 1.62 7.79 17.76
C CYS A 570 3.01 7.24 17.37
N GLY A 571 3.42 6.13 18.00
CA GLY A 571 4.70 5.44 17.81
C GLY A 571 4.64 4.23 16.87
N ALA A 572 3.51 4.02 16.20
CA ALA A 572 3.31 2.91 15.27
C ALA A 572 3.51 1.51 15.90
N LEU A 573 3.31 1.32 17.22
CA LEU A 573 3.48 0.00 17.86
C LEU A 573 2.45 -1.02 17.38
N THR A 574 1.38 -0.58 16.73
CA THR A 574 0.33 -1.45 16.18
C THR A 574 0.50 -1.79 14.69
N ALA A 575 1.59 -1.35 14.07
CA ALA A 575 1.93 -1.68 12.69
C ALA A 575 1.97 -3.20 12.44
N GLY A 576 1.57 -3.60 11.23
CA GLY A 576 1.44 -5.01 10.83
C GLY A 576 0.06 -5.64 11.09
N ALA A 577 -0.86 -4.96 11.80
CA ALA A 577 -2.23 -5.44 12.00
C ALA A 577 -3.29 -4.48 11.42
N LEU A 578 -4.41 -5.02 10.92
CA LEU A 578 -5.53 -4.19 10.53
C LEU A 578 -6.23 -3.63 11.78
N ASN A 579 -6.71 -2.39 11.69
CA ASN A 579 -7.45 -1.75 12.78
C ASN A 579 -8.66 -2.57 13.24
N ALA A 580 -9.31 -3.29 12.31
CA ALA A 580 -10.43 -4.18 12.61
C ALA A 580 -9.99 -5.38 13.47
N ASP A 581 -8.82 -5.99 13.18
CA ASP A 581 -8.31 -7.12 13.95
C ASP A 581 -7.92 -6.69 15.37
N ILE A 582 -7.30 -5.52 15.50
CA ILE A 582 -7.00 -4.89 16.79
C ILE A 582 -8.30 -4.66 17.57
N ALA A 583 -9.35 -4.14 16.92
CA ALA A 583 -10.64 -3.90 17.57
C ALA A 583 -11.32 -5.19 18.05
N VAL A 584 -11.28 -6.26 17.24
CA VAL A 584 -11.80 -7.58 17.63
C VAL A 584 -11.07 -8.11 18.85
N GLU A 585 -9.74 -8.02 18.88
CA GLU A 585 -8.97 -8.50 20.01
C GLU A 585 -9.19 -7.65 21.27
N ILE A 586 -9.26 -6.32 21.16
CA ILE A 586 -9.60 -5.44 22.27
C ILE A 586 -11.00 -5.79 22.82
N LEU A 587 -11.99 -6.03 21.97
CA LEU A 587 -13.33 -6.47 22.40
C LEU A 587 -13.27 -7.77 23.19
N ARG A 588 -12.50 -8.76 22.71
CA ARG A 588 -12.29 -10.03 23.40
C ARG A 588 -11.66 -9.83 24.78
N LEU A 589 -10.62 -9.01 24.87
CA LEU A 589 -9.93 -8.70 26.13
C LEU A 589 -10.83 -7.95 27.12
N LEU A 590 -11.65 -7.00 26.62
CA LEU A 590 -12.61 -6.25 27.44
C LEU A 590 -13.73 -7.14 27.98
N ALA A 591 -14.22 -8.09 27.17
CA ALA A 591 -15.22 -9.08 27.59
C ALA A 591 -14.68 -9.98 28.70
N ASN A 592 -13.45 -10.50 28.55
CA ASN A 592 -12.80 -11.34 29.55
C ASN A 592 -12.60 -10.63 30.91
N ARG A 593 -12.48 -9.30 30.90
CA ARG A 593 -12.30 -8.49 32.11
C ARG A 593 -13.59 -7.90 32.70
N GLY A 594 -14.75 -8.21 32.11
CA GLY A 594 -16.02 -7.67 32.59
C GLY A 594 -16.10 -6.14 32.53
N SER A 595 -15.47 -5.52 31.52
CA SER A 595 -15.50 -4.06 31.33
C SER A 595 -16.94 -3.53 31.20
N THR A 596 -17.15 -2.22 31.35
CA THR A 596 -18.43 -1.54 31.10
C THR A 596 -18.57 -0.96 29.68
N LEU A 597 -17.47 -0.91 28.90
CA LEU A 597 -17.43 -0.32 27.55
C LEU A 597 -18.23 -1.14 26.52
N GLN A 598 -19.21 -0.54 25.87
CA GLN A 598 -20.17 -1.23 25.00
C GLN A 598 -19.62 -1.61 23.62
N GLY A 599 -18.46 -1.08 23.23
CA GLY A 599 -17.81 -1.39 21.95
C GLY A 599 -16.39 -0.85 21.82
N VAL A 600 -15.83 -0.97 20.63
CA VAL A 600 -14.57 -0.37 20.20
C VAL A 600 -14.85 0.53 18.99
N VAL A 601 -14.35 1.76 19.01
CA VAL A 601 -14.40 2.69 17.88
C VAL A 601 -13.01 2.78 17.23
N TYR A 602 -12.96 2.58 15.91
CA TYR A 602 -11.72 2.62 15.13
C TYR A 602 -12.00 3.14 13.71
N PHE A 603 -10.96 3.53 12.98
CA PHE A 603 -11.11 3.93 11.58
C PHE A 603 -10.89 2.73 10.65
N ASP A 604 -11.83 2.49 9.73
CA ASP A 604 -11.71 1.46 8.70
C ASP A 604 -11.21 2.10 7.40
N ALA A 605 -9.95 1.82 7.05
CA ALA A 605 -9.33 2.36 5.84
C ALA A 605 -10.03 1.94 4.54
N SER A 606 -10.64 0.75 4.51
CA SER A 606 -11.36 0.26 3.33
C SER A 606 -12.68 0.99 3.09
N LYS A 607 -13.37 1.36 4.18
CA LYS A 607 -14.63 2.10 4.15
C LYS A 607 -14.44 3.62 4.20
N LYS A 608 -13.21 4.08 4.49
CA LYS A 608 -12.86 5.49 4.69
C LYS A 608 -13.76 6.18 5.73
N ASP A 609 -14.14 5.47 6.79
CA ASP A 609 -15.06 5.97 7.83
C ASP A 609 -14.72 5.40 9.21
N TRP A 610 -15.20 6.06 10.26
CA TRP A 610 -15.16 5.58 11.63
C TRP A 610 -16.22 4.51 11.87
N ILE A 611 -15.79 3.34 12.32
CA ILE A 611 -16.63 2.18 12.60
C ILE A 611 -16.68 1.94 14.11
N ILE A 612 -17.86 1.57 14.60
CA ILE A 612 -18.06 1.06 15.95
C ILE A 612 -18.39 -0.44 15.84
N SER A 613 -17.53 -1.26 16.44
CA SER A 613 -17.78 -2.68 16.67
C SER A 613 -18.28 -2.86 18.11
N ASP A 614 -19.51 -3.33 18.27
CA ASP A 614 -20.09 -3.56 19.60
C ASP A 614 -19.85 -4.99 20.10
N ARG A 615 -20.23 -5.24 21.35
CA ARG A 615 -20.12 -6.57 22.00
C ARG A 615 -20.93 -7.68 21.35
N HIS A 616 -21.92 -7.34 20.51
CA HIS A 616 -22.74 -8.30 19.78
C HIS A 616 -22.18 -8.62 18.39
N GLY A 617 -21.00 -8.07 18.06
CA GLY A 617 -20.35 -8.25 16.76
C GLY A 617 -20.90 -7.35 15.65
N ARG A 618 -21.80 -6.41 15.97
CA ARG A 618 -22.31 -5.46 14.97
C ARG A 618 -21.24 -4.42 14.68
N CYS A 619 -20.94 -4.22 13.40
CA CYS A 619 -19.98 -3.23 12.92
C CYS A 619 -20.71 -2.17 12.08
N LEU A 620 -20.92 -0.99 12.66
CA LEU A 620 -21.70 0.09 12.02
C LEU A 620 -20.88 1.37 11.90
N PRO A 621 -21.12 2.19 10.85
CA PRO A 621 -20.62 3.57 10.80
C PRO A 621 -20.99 4.34 12.07
N LYS A 622 -20.07 5.17 12.56
CA LYS A 622 -20.20 5.93 13.81
C LYS A 622 -21.51 6.71 13.90
N ASN A 623 -21.93 7.33 12.79
CA ASN A 623 -23.17 8.12 12.70
C ASN A 623 -24.47 7.29 12.74
N ARG A 624 -24.39 5.96 12.56
CA ARG A 624 -25.52 5.02 12.56
C ARG A 624 -25.49 4.04 13.73
N SER A 625 -24.42 4.05 14.51
CA SER A 625 -24.27 3.18 15.67
C SER A 625 -25.18 3.65 16.82
N PRO A 626 -25.88 2.73 17.51
CA PRO A 626 -26.61 3.05 18.74
C PRO A 626 -25.65 3.29 19.92
N VAL A 627 -24.44 2.74 19.87
CA VAL A 627 -23.36 2.96 20.85
C VAL A 627 -22.59 4.21 20.47
N ARG A 628 -22.37 5.12 21.43
CA ARG A 628 -21.66 6.39 21.21
C ARG A 628 -20.18 6.30 21.57
N GLU A 629 -19.38 7.26 21.08
CA GLU A 629 -17.92 7.23 21.24
C GLU A 629 -17.45 7.19 22.71
N HIS A 630 -18.17 7.87 23.61
CA HIS A 630 -17.85 7.90 25.04
C HIS A 630 -18.17 6.59 25.78
N GLU A 631 -18.89 5.66 25.14
CA GLU A 631 -19.21 4.33 25.65
C GLU A 631 -18.26 3.26 25.11
N CYS A 632 -17.35 3.63 24.20
CA CYS A 632 -16.43 2.73 23.52
C CYS A 632 -15.00 2.87 24.03
N PHE A 633 -14.20 1.81 23.84
CA PHE A 633 -12.76 1.94 23.77
C PHE A 633 -12.39 2.60 22.44
N ALA A 634 -11.60 3.67 22.45
CA ALA A 634 -11.20 4.37 21.23
C ALA A 634 -9.80 3.96 20.77
N PHE A 635 -9.70 3.45 19.54
CA PHE A 635 -8.44 3.19 18.90
C PHE A 635 -8.16 4.25 17.82
N PHE A 636 -7.11 5.04 18.05
CA PHE A 636 -6.57 5.96 17.05
C PHE A 636 -5.29 5.35 16.51
N ASP A 637 -5.29 5.01 15.22
CA ASP A 637 -4.06 4.64 14.54
C ASP A 637 -3.16 5.88 14.31
N GLU A 638 -1.99 5.66 13.73
CA GLU A 638 -1.03 6.72 13.47
C GLU A 638 -1.58 7.82 12.55
N ALA A 639 -2.25 7.46 11.45
CA ALA A 639 -2.81 8.44 10.51
C ALA A 639 -3.90 9.32 11.15
N ARG A 640 -4.71 8.75 12.04
CA ARG A 640 -5.83 9.43 12.71
C ARG A 640 -5.43 9.95 14.09
N SER A 641 -4.15 9.92 14.44
CA SER A 641 -3.59 10.65 15.59
C SER A 641 -3.59 12.17 15.38
N ARG A 642 -3.71 12.62 14.12
CA ARG A 642 -3.86 14.03 13.71
C ARG A 642 -5.26 14.28 13.12
N GLY A 643 -5.80 15.49 13.33
CA GLY A 643 -7.09 15.92 12.75
C GLY A 643 -8.38 15.26 13.26
N ALA A 644 -8.39 13.98 13.63
CA ALA A 644 -9.60 13.27 14.08
C ALA A 644 -10.26 13.81 15.37
N ASP A 645 -11.59 13.80 15.43
CA ASP A 645 -12.37 14.25 16.59
C ASP A 645 -13.38 13.20 17.08
N LEU A 646 -13.07 12.57 18.24
CA LEU A 646 -13.99 11.67 18.94
C LEU A 646 -14.33 12.23 20.32
N LYS A 647 -15.62 12.16 20.69
CA LYS A 647 -16.12 12.60 21.99
C LYS A 647 -15.95 11.49 23.04
N LEU A 648 -14.77 11.40 23.62
CA LEU A 648 -14.43 10.41 24.65
C LEU A 648 -15.07 10.74 26.02
N ALA A 649 -15.10 9.76 26.93
CA ALA A 649 -15.59 9.95 28.29
C ALA A 649 -14.80 11.03 29.07
N LYS A 650 -15.47 11.72 30.01
CA LYS A 650 -14.87 12.83 30.79
C LYS A 650 -13.67 12.41 31.64
N ASN A 651 -13.66 11.16 32.09
CA ASN A 651 -12.61 10.53 32.88
C ASN A 651 -11.79 9.52 32.06
N ALA A 652 -11.84 9.60 30.73
CA ALA A 652 -11.09 8.69 29.86
C ALA A 652 -9.59 8.79 30.16
N LYS A 653 -8.97 7.62 30.27
CA LYS A 653 -7.51 7.45 30.37
C LYS A 653 -7.00 6.94 29.03
N ALA A 654 -5.98 7.57 28.46
CA ALA A 654 -5.40 7.14 27.19
C ALA A 654 -3.98 6.61 27.37
N MET A 655 -3.63 5.62 26.55
CA MET A 655 -2.26 5.18 26.35
C MET A 655 -1.75 5.72 25.01
N VAL A 656 -0.65 6.47 25.05
CA VAL A 656 -0.03 7.07 23.86
C VAL A 656 1.27 6.33 23.57
N THR A 657 1.38 5.73 22.40
CA THR A 657 2.60 5.02 22.01
C THR A 657 3.66 6.01 21.48
N VAL A 658 4.95 5.74 21.68
CA VAL A 658 6.04 6.63 21.25
C VAL A 658 7.04 5.89 20.37
N GLY A 659 7.36 6.48 19.22
CA GLY A 659 8.32 5.96 18.25
C GLY A 659 9.70 6.62 18.37
N LEU A 660 10.70 6.02 17.74
CA LEU A 660 12.10 6.44 17.84
C LEU A 660 12.35 7.88 17.37
N ARG A 661 11.80 8.23 16.20
CA ARG A 661 11.90 9.57 15.59
C ARG A 661 10.70 10.47 15.92
N CYS A 662 9.96 10.18 17.00
CA CYS A 662 8.81 10.99 17.38
C CYS A 662 9.28 12.38 17.83
N GLY A 663 8.83 13.44 17.13
CA GLY A 663 9.07 14.83 17.50
C GLY A 663 7.96 15.39 18.39
N LYS A 664 8.17 16.60 18.92
CA LYS A 664 7.22 17.29 19.80
C LYS A 664 5.88 17.48 19.10
N ASP A 665 5.85 18.03 17.88
CA ASP A 665 4.61 18.26 17.13
C ASP A 665 3.72 17.01 17.06
N LYS A 666 4.26 15.90 16.55
CA LYS A 666 3.53 14.63 16.42
C LYS A 666 2.98 14.13 17.76
N LEU A 667 3.80 14.18 18.82
CA LEU A 667 3.37 13.78 20.16
C LEU A 667 2.24 14.67 20.68
N MET A 668 2.37 15.99 20.55
CA MET A 668 1.35 16.95 20.96
C MET A 668 0.04 16.71 20.19
N GLN A 669 0.12 16.49 18.88
CA GLN A 669 -1.02 16.18 18.01
C GLN A 669 -1.83 14.97 18.47
N ALA A 670 -1.11 13.89 18.79
CA ALA A 670 -1.68 12.65 19.33
C ALA A 670 -2.35 12.89 20.70
N ILE A 671 -1.64 13.53 21.63
CA ILE A 671 -2.18 13.85 22.97
C ILE A 671 -3.42 14.74 22.88
N GLY A 672 -3.47 15.64 21.89
CA GLY A 672 -4.60 16.51 21.61
C GLY A 672 -5.92 15.80 21.26
N ARG A 673 -5.92 14.46 21.08
CA ARG A 673 -7.16 13.67 21.01
C ARG A 673 -7.90 13.62 22.35
N MET A 674 -7.17 13.77 23.46
CA MET A 674 -7.74 13.90 24.81
C MET A 674 -8.21 15.34 25.05
N ARG A 675 -9.35 15.70 24.46
CA ARG A 675 -9.91 17.07 24.50
C ARG A 675 -10.15 17.63 25.91
N MET A 676 -10.29 16.78 26.92
CA MET A 676 -10.47 17.15 28.33
C MET A 676 -9.25 16.82 29.20
N LEU A 677 -8.05 16.74 28.61
CA LEU A 677 -6.80 16.56 29.36
C LEU A 677 -6.62 17.66 30.42
N GLY A 678 -6.26 17.24 31.65
CA GLY A 678 -6.19 18.13 32.80
C GLY A 678 -7.56 18.59 33.34
N LYS A 679 -8.66 18.07 32.78
CA LYS A 679 -10.06 18.30 33.21
C LYS A 679 -10.80 16.98 33.42
N GLY A 680 -10.09 15.97 33.94
CA GLY A 680 -10.61 14.62 34.21
C GLY A 680 -9.97 13.53 33.37
N GLN A 681 -9.55 13.83 32.14
CA GLN A 681 -8.81 12.89 31.30
C GLN A 681 -7.32 12.88 31.63
N THR A 682 -6.70 11.70 31.50
CA THR A 682 -5.29 11.44 31.86
C THR A 682 -4.57 10.60 30.79
N LEU A 683 -3.24 10.51 30.89
CA LEU A 683 -2.36 9.85 29.93
C LEU A 683 -1.42 8.86 30.60
N GLU A 684 -1.02 7.85 29.84
CA GLU A 684 0.18 7.05 30.05
C GLU A 684 0.95 6.93 28.74
N PHE A 685 2.28 6.91 28.80
CA PHE A 685 3.12 6.74 27.63
C PHE A 685 3.65 5.31 27.57
N LEU A 686 3.67 4.74 26.37
CA LEU A 686 4.20 3.40 26.11
C LEU A 686 5.21 3.46 24.97
N ALA A 687 6.39 2.87 25.15
CA ALA A 687 7.34 2.72 24.05
C ALA A 687 7.91 1.30 23.99
N SER A 688 8.49 0.93 22.84
CA SER A 688 9.28 -0.29 22.74
C SER A 688 10.52 -0.21 23.63
N GLU A 689 11.07 -1.36 24.03
CA GLU A 689 12.29 -1.40 24.85
C GLU A 689 13.47 -0.66 24.19
N GLU A 690 13.53 -0.65 22.85
CA GLU A 690 14.51 0.10 22.07
C GLU A 690 14.42 1.61 22.34
N VAL A 691 13.23 2.18 22.20
CA VAL A 691 13.00 3.61 22.43
C VAL A 691 13.30 3.95 23.89
N SER A 692 12.81 3.13 24.83
CA SER A 692 13.11 3.30 26.25
C SER A 692 14.60 3.18 26.58
N LYS A 693 15.37 2.35 25.88
CA LYS A 693 16.82 2.27 26.01
C LYS A 693 17.49 3.57 25.54
N LYS A 694 17.08 4.10 24.39
CA LYS A 694 17.61 5.36 23.83
C LYS A 694 17.32 6.56 24.73
N VAL A 695 16.11 6.65 25.28
CA VAL A 695 15.76 7.68 26.25
C VAL A 695 16.66 7.57 27.49
N ARG A 696 16.86 6.36 28.05
CA ARG A 696 17.79 6.16 29.18
C ARG A 696 19.23 6.56 28.85
N GLU A 697 19.73 6.23 27.67
CA GLU A 697 21.08 6.60 27.22
C GLU A 697 21.26 8.12 27.14
N MET A 698 20.25 8.85 26.67
CA MET A 698 20.26 10.31 26.63
C MET A 698 20.35 10.90 28.05
N VAL A 699 19.48 10.45 28.95
CA VAL A 699 19.43 10.93 30.35
C VAL A 699 20.75 10.67 31.10
N GLN A 700 21.40 9.54 30.87
CA GLN A 700 22.68 9.22 31.50
C GLN A 700 23.84 10.11 31.01
N ARG A 701 23.78 10.63 29.78
CA ARG A 701 24.81 11.54 29.24
C ARG A 701 24.75 12.91 29.89
N ASP A 702 23.56 13.48 30.00
CA ASP A 702 23.39 14.82 30.62
C ASP A 702 23.86 14.83 32.08
N GLN A 703 23.69 13.71 32.79
CA GLN A 703 24.17 13.55 34.16
C GLN A 703 25.71 13.40 34.27
N THR A 704 26.37 12.92 33.23
CA THR A 704 27.83 12.73 33.20
C THR A 704 28.57 13.96 32.66
N GLU A 705 28.00 14.68 31.69
CA GLU A 705 28.57 15.92 31.13
C GLU A 705 28.26 17.15 32.01
N GLY A 706 27.10 17.19 32.69
CA GLY A 706 26.71 18.26 33.62
C GLY A 706 27.49 18.29 34.95
N LYS A 707 28.33 17.27 35.24
CA LYS A 707 29.15 17.20 36.47
C LYS A 707 30.65 17.32 36.21
N GLY A 708 31.05 18.22 35.32
CA GLY A 708 32.43 18.70 35.26
C GLY A 708 32.76 19.75 36.34
N ARG A 709 32.79 19.42 37.65
CA ARG A 709 33.62 20.15 38.65
C ARG A 709 33.74 19.63 40.10
N GLN A 710 33.32 18.42 40.46
CA GLN A 710 33.69 17.87 41.78
C GLN A 710 34.33 16.48 41.68
N LYS A 711 35.64 16.44 41.94
CA LYS A 711 36.44 15.23 42.14
C LYS A 711 35.87 14.43 43.30
N GLY A 712 35.18 13.34 42.99
CA GLY A 712 34.77 12.32 43.96
C GLY A 712 34.91 10.93 43.35
N LYS A 713 36.14 10.41 43.29
CA LYS A 713 36.52 9.09 42.73
C LYS A 713 35.91 7.86 43.46
N GLY A 714 34.94 8.03 44.35
CA GLY A 714 34.38 6.95 45.18
C GLY A 714 33.00 6.40 44.76
N ARG A 715 32.29 7.05 43.82
CA ARG A 715 30.86 6.76 43.57
C ARG A 715 30.53 6.22 42.17
N LEU A 716 31.54 5.82 41.40
CA LEU A 716 31.40 5.36 40.02
C LEU A 716 31.15 3.84 39.88
N LYS A 717 31.17 3.08 40.99
CA LYS A 717 30.97 1.62 40.97
C LYS A 717 29.62 1.15 41.52
N ALA A 718 28.82 2.06 42.11
CA ALA A 718 27.53 1.74 42.74
C ALA A 718 26.30 2.20 41.92
N LEU A 719 26.49 2.73 40.71
CA LEU A 719 25.40 3.21 39.83
C LEU A 719 25.14 2.29 38.62
N LYS A 720 25.68 1.06 38.62
CA LYS A 720 25.56 0.15 37.48
C LYS A 720 24.21 -0.60 37.38
N GLU A 721 23.30 -0.53 38.35
CA GLU A 721 22.12 -1.42 38.36
C GLU A 721 20.78 -0.80 38.84
N GLU A 722 20.70 0.49 39.20
CA GLU A 722 19.38 1.11 39.37
C GLU A 722 18.82 1.51 38.00
N ARG A 723 17.86 0.73 37.49
CA ARG A 723 17.05 1.10 36.32
C ARG A 723 16.38 2.44 36.62
N VAL A 724 16.92 3.54 36.08
CA VAL A 724 16.28 4.86 36.13
C VAL A 724 14.85 4.69 35.65
N GLN A 725 13.88 4.96 36.54
CA GLN A 725 12.48 4.95 36.17
C GLN A 725 12.24 6.09 35.19
N LEU A 726 11.85 5.73 33.97
CA LEU A 726 11.53 6.70 32.94
C LEU A 726 10.24 7.44 33.31
N THR A 727 10.19 8.71 32.93
CA THR A 727 9.05 9.58 33.20
C THR A 727 8.72 10.38 31.95
N SER A 728 7.55 11.02 31.93
CA SER A 728 7.16 11.91 30.84
C SER A 728 8.11 13.10 30.65
N GLN A 729 8.86 13.51 31.68
CA GLN A 729 9.93 14.51 31.55
C GLN A 729 11.06 14.03 30.63
N HIS A 730 11.57 12.81 30.88
CA HIS A 730 12.63 12.23 30.05
C HIS A 730 12.15 12.02 28.61
N LEU A 731 10.87 11.67 28.43
CA LEU A 731 10.24 11.60 27.11
C LEU A 731 10.20 12.98 26.43
N LEU A 732 9.83 14.04 27.16
CA LEU A 732 9.79 15.41 26.64
C LEU A 732 11.18 15.88 26.16
N GLU A 733 12.23 15.64 26.94
CA GLU A 733 13.62 15.93 26.56
C GLU A 733 13.99 15.21 25.25
N TRP A 734 13.58 13.95 25.11
CA TRP A 734 13.86 13.13 23.93
C TRP A 734 13.15 13.65 22.68
N VAL A 735 11.84 13.92 22.76
CA VAL A 735 11.07 14.40 21.59
C VAL A 735 11.47 15.81 21.17
N MET A 736 11.95 16.64 22.12
CA MET A 736 12.54 17.95 21.82
C MET A 736 13.85 17.80 21.05
N ALA A 737 14.75 16.92 21.49
CA ALA A 737 15.99 16.63 20.78
C ALA A 737 15.72 16.13 19.35
N ASN A 738 14.75 15.23 19.18
CA ASN A 738 14.29 14.77 17.86
C ASN A 738 13.76 15.91 16.98
N THR A 739 13.04 16.87 17.57
CA THR A 739 12.49 18.02 16.83
C THR A 739 13.60 18.93 16.32
N VAL A 740 14.65 19.15 17.12
CA VAL A 740 15.82 19.92 16.71
C VAL A 740 16.57 19.22 15.58
N ALA A 741 16.89 17.93 15.74
CA ALA A 741 17.58 17.16 14.72
C ALA A 741 16.82 17.14 13.38
N ALA A 742 15.50 16.93 13.43
CA ALA A 742 14.65 16.94 12.23
C ALA A 742 14.63 18.32 11.53
N ALA A 743 14.68 19.42 12.29
CA ALA A 743 14.73 20.77 11.71
C ALA A 743 16.09 21.07 11.08
N GLU A 744 17.19 20.60 11.68
CA GLU A 744 18.55 20.74 11.14
C GLU A 744 18.72 19.98 9.81
N GLU A 745 18.26 18.73 9.76
CA GLU A 745 18.27 17.90 8.55
C GLU A 745 17.41 18.50 7.42
N ALA A 746 16.30 19.14 7.77
CA ALA A 746 15.35 19.74 6.82
C ALA A 746 15.90 20.95 6.05
N LEU A 747 16.86 21.69 6.60
CA LEU A 747 17.30 22.99 6.07
C LEU A 747 17.89 22.90 4.65
N SER A 748 18.68 21.87 4.38
CA SER A 748 19.31 21.70 3.06
C SER A 748 18.25 21.52 1.97
N GLU A 749 17.26 20.67 2.24
CA GLU A 749 16.20 20.36 1.29
C GLU A 749 15.22 21.53 1.11
N TRP A 750 14.83 22.17 2.23
CA TRP A 750 14.04 23.41 2.21
C TRP A 750 14.69 24.50 1.34
N ALA A 751 16.01 24.67 1.46
CA ALA A 751 16.75 25.68 0.70
C ALA A 751 16.83 25.33 -0.79
N LYS A 752 17.15 24.09 -1.15
CA LYS A 752 17.16 23.63 -2.56
C LYS A 752 15.82 23.90 -3.24
N GLN A 753 14.71 23.56 -2.59
CA GLN A 753 13.36 23.80 -3.11
C GLN A 753 13.07 25.30 -3.29
N GLY A 754 13.49 26.14 -2.35
CA GLY A 754 13.30 27.59 -2.44
C GLY A 754 14.14 28.24 -3.54
N LEU A 755 15.37 27.77 -3.76
CA LEU A 755 16.23 28.22 -4.85
C LEU A 755 15.65 27.81 -6.22
N LEU A 756 15.14 26.58 -6.34
CA LEU A 756 14.44 26.11 -7.53
C LEU A 756 13.19 26.95 -7.81
N PHE A 757 12.36 27.18 -6.79
CA PHE A 757 11.19 28.05 -6.92
C PHE A 757 11.61 29.45 -7.40
N SER A 758 12.61 30.07 -6.77
CA SER A 758 13.06 31.42 -7.12
C SER A 758 13.53 31.54 -8.57
N SER A 759 14.26 30.54 -9.07
CA SER A 759 14.79 30.55 -10.45
C SER A 759 13.73 30.28 -11.53
N THR A 760 12.64 29.59 -11.19
CA THR A 760 11.63 29.16 -12.17
C THR A 760 10.49 30.16 -12.38
N ARG A 761 10.31 31.14 -11.48
CA ARG A 761 9.21 32.13 -11.57
C ARG A 761 9.26 32.99 -12.84
N ALA A 762 10.46 33.43 -13.23
CA ALA A 762 10.67 34.27 -14.41
C ALA A 762 11.23 33.49 -15.61
N ALA A 763 11.69 32.25 -15.39
CA ALA A 763 12.23 31.35 -16.39
C ALA A 763 11.57 29.95 -16.29
N PRO A 764 10.31 29.78 -16.74
CA PRO A 764 9.58 28.52 -16.56
C PRO A 764 10.21 27.31 -17.25
N GLU A 765 11.09 27.51 -18.23
CA GLU A 765 11.93 26.49 -18.88
C GLU A 765 12.90 25.80 -17.91
N LEU A 766 13.35 26.50 -16.87
CA LEU A 766 14.24 25.92 -15.86
C LEU A 766 13.53 24.95 -14.91
N ALA A 767 12.19 24.90 -14.96
CA ALA A 767 11.39 23.97 -14.16
C ALA A 767 11.54 22.52 -14.60
N VAL A 768 12.01 22.28 -15.83
CA VAL A 768 12.40 20.95 -16.30
C VAL A 768 13.78 20.64 -15.72
N LEU A 769 13.84 19.57 -14.94
CA LEU A 769 15.06 19.08 -14.31
C LEU A 769 15.43 17.74 -14.93
N ASP A 770 16.72 17.51 -15.09
CA ASP A 770 17.23 16.18 -15.44
C ASP A 770 17.10 15.24 -14.23
N GLU A 771 16.75 13.99 -14.51
CA GLU A 771 16.69 12.97 -13.49
C GLU A 771 18.01 12.20 -13.42
N THR A 772 18.70 12.31 -12.28
CA THR A 772 19.94 11.56 -12.06
C THR A 772 19.59 10.10 -11.79
N VAL A 773 19.98 9.22 -12.71
CA VAL A 773 19.75 7.77 -12.57
C VAL A 773 21.03 6.95 -12.64
N GLU A 774 22.14 7.50 -13.15
CA GLU A 774 23.39 6.77 -13.39
C GLU A 774 24.18 6.46 -12.11
N LEU A 775 24.72 5.23 -12.00
CA LEU A 775 25.56 4.82 -10.86
C LEU A 775 26.78 5.71 -10.69
N SER A 776 27.37 6.16 -11.80
CA SER A 776 28.56 7.01 -11.78
C SER A 776 28.28 8.39 -11.21
N ALA A 777 27.09 8.94 -11.46
CA ALA A 777 26.67 10.22 -10.89
C ALA A 777 26.47 10.14 -9.37
N PHE A 778 26.04 8.98 -8.86
CA PHE A 778 25.83 8.78 -7.43
C PHE A 778 27.09 8.40 -6.66
N TYR A 779 27.92 7.50 -7.21
CA TYR A 779 28.90 6.77 -6.38
C TYR A 779 30.35 6.84 -6.87
N LYS A 780 30.63 7.48 -8.00
CA LYS A 780 32.00 7.54 -8.53
C LYS A 780 32.94 8.38 -7.66
N GLU A 781 32.44 9.52 -7.19
CA GLU A 781 33.21 10.52 -6.46
C GLU A 781 33.20 10.28 -4.94
N ALA A 782 34.09 10.95 -4.23
CA ALA A 782 34.14 10.93 -2.77
C ALA A 782 32.94 11.68 -2.17
N VAL A 783 32.26 11.04 -1.21
CA VAL A 783 31.14 11.64 -0.46
C VAL A 783 31.68 12.15 0.86
N VAL A 784 31.92 13.47 0.93
CA VAL A 784 32.45 14.13 2.13
C VAL A 784 31.33 14.94 2.78
N PRO A 785 31.04 14.76 4.08
CA PRO A 785 30.13 15.63 4.82
C PRO A 785 30.54 17.09 4.70
N LYS A 786 29.57 17.94 4.37
CA LYS A 786 29.74 19.38 4.27
C LYS A 786 28.72 20.07 5.16
N GLU A 787 29.06 21.26 5.59
CA GLU A 787 28.15 22.09 6.36
C GLU A 787 26.97 22.54 5.49
N VAL A 788 25.75 22.52 6.05
CA VAL A 788 24.52 22.90 5.33
C VAL A 788 24.66 24.28 4.70
N ALA A 789 25.20 25.26 5.43
CA ALA A 789 25.42 26.61 4.92
C ALA A 789 26.32 26.65 3.66
N VAL A 790 27.37 25.83 3.62
CA VAL A 790 28.28 25.72 2.47
C VAL A 790 27.60 25.06 1.28
N LEU A 791 26.82 24.00 1.52
CA LEU A 791 26.04 23.33 0.47
C LEU A 791 25.03 24.29 -0.17
N VAL A 792 24.28 25.03 0.66
CA VAL A 792 23.25 25.97 0.17
C VAL A 792 23.87 27.13 -0.61
N ARG A 793 25.02 27.68 -0.19
CA ARG A 793 25.75 28.70 -0.97
C ARG A 793 26.14 28.17 -2.35
N GLY A 794 26.73 26.98 -2.41
CA GLY A 794 27.12 26.37 -3.69
C GLY A 794 25.94 26.01 -4.61
N GLU A 795 24.77 25.66 -4.05
CA GLU A 795 23.53 25.50 -4.84
C GLU A 795 22.98 26.84 -5.33
N ALA A 796 23.04 27.89 -4.50
CA ALA A 796 22.58 29.22 -4.87
C ALA A 796 23.42 29.82 -6.00
N GLU A 797 24.75 29.69 -5.94
CA GLU A 797 25.66 30.13 -7.00
C GLU A 797 25.39 29.42 -8.32
N ARG A 798 25.20 28.09 -8.30
CA ARG A 798 24.84 27.31 -9.51
C ARG A 798 23.48 27.74 -10.07
N THR A 799 22.51 27.97 -9.19
CA THR A 799 21.17 28.42 -9.57
C THR A 799 21.23 29.81 -10.22
N GLU A 800 22.01 30.73 -9.65
CA GLU A 800 22.21 32.07 -10.19
C GLU A 800 22.91 32.03 -11.54
N GLN A 801 23.95 31.20 -11.70
CA GLN A 801 24.62 30.99 -12.99
C GLN A 801 23.67 30.43 -14.05
N ARG A 802 22.83 29.45 -13.68
CA ARG A 802 21.85 28.83 -14.59
C ARG A 802 20.77 29.82 -15.03
N ALA A 803 20.35 30.74 -14.17
CA ALA A 803 19.24 31.65 -14.39
C ALA A 803 19.65 33.11 -14.69
N ALA A 804 20.95 33.40 -14.79
CA ALA A 804 21.55 34.74 -14.63
C ALA A 804 20.84 35.89 -15.37
N SER A 805 20.40 35.66 -16.62
CA SER A 805 19.74 36.66 -17.47
C SER A 805 18.25 36.85 -17.19
N SER A 806 17.62 35.94 -16.45
CA SER A 806 16.16 35.85 -16.31
C SER A 806 15.66 36.11 -14.88
N LEU A 807 16.57 36.19 -13.90
CA LEU A 807 16.22 36.47 -12.50
C LEU A 807 15.78 37.93 -12.31
N ARG A 808 14.62 38.15 -11.68
CA ARG A 808 14.20 39.48 -11.21
C ARG A 808 14.90 39.82 -9.90
N ASP A 809 14.96 41.11 -9.57
CA ASP A 809 15.54 41.58 -8.31
C ASP A 809 14.86 40.94 -7.08
N SER A 810 13.53 40.79 -7.12
CA SER A 810 12.77 40.11 -6.06
C SER A 810 13.15 38.64 -5.88
N ASP A 811 13.53 37.96 -6.96
CA ASP A 811 13.92 36.55 -6.91
C ASP A 811 15.34 36.42 -6.34
N ARG A 812 16.25 37.36 -6.67
CA ARG A 812 17.58 37.45 -6.06
C ARG A 812 17.51 37.76 -4.57
N GLU A 813 16.64 38.68 -4.16
CA GLU A 813 16.40 38.99 -2.74
C GLU A 813 15.89 37.76 -1.99
N LEU A 814 14.99 36.98 -2.59
CA LEU A 814 14.49 35.74 -2.01
C LEU A 814 15.62 34.70 -1.85
N MET A 815 16.45 34.51 -2.88
CA MET A 815 17.63 33.62 -2.81
C MET A 815 18.61 34.05 -1.71
N GLN A 816 18.84 35.35 -1.51
CA GLN A 816 19.68 35.86 -0.43
C GLN A 816 19.07 35.59 0.95
N LYS A 817 17.75 35.76 1.12
CA LYS A 817 17.06 35.44 2.37
C LYS A 817 17.13 33.93 2.69
N ILE A 818 17.05 33.07 1.68
CA ILE A 818 17.24 31.61 1.83
C ILE A 818 18.65 31.31 2.34
N GLN A 819 19.68 31.88 1.71
CA GLN A 819 21.07 31.71 2.13
C GLN A 819 21.30 32.21 3.55
N HIS A 820 20.80 33.40 3.89
CA HIS A 820 20.93 33.96 5.24
C HIS A 820 20.30 33.06 6.30
N ARG A 821 19.13 32.47 6.02
CA ARG A 821 18.50 31.53 6.95
C ARG A 821 19.29 30.24 7.10
N ALA A 822 19.85 29.72 6.01
CA ALA A 822 20.75 28.57 6.05
C ALA A 822 22.04 28.86 6.83
N ASP A 823 22.60 30.07 6.73
CA ASP A 823 23.73 30.52 7.55
C ASP A 823 23.36 30.63 9.03
N GLN A 824 22.14 31.12 9.34
CA GLN A 824 21.70 31.31 10.72
C GLN A 824 21.48 29.98 11.47
N TYR A 825 20.86 28.99 10.82
CA TYR A 825 20.45 27.74 11.47
C TYR A 825 21.25 26.51 11.05
N GLY A 826 21.94 26.55 9.91
CA GLY A 826 22.72 25.42 9.38
C GLY A 826 24.20 25.46 9.75
N ASN A 827 24.65 26.48 10.50
CA ASN A 827 26.05 26.60 10.88
C ASN A 827 26.47 25.50 11.87
N GLY A 828 27.52 24.76 11.53
CA GLY A 828 28.00 23.61 12.30
C GLY A 828 27.19 22.32 12.10
N VAL A 829 26.10 22.35 11.32
CA VAL A 829 25.33 21.15 10.95
C VAL A 829 25.99 20.50 9.74
N GLN A 830 26.55 19.31 9.94
CA GLN A 830 27.21 18.54 8.88
C GLN A 830 26.23 17.57 8.25
N VAL A 831 26.10 17.62 6.93
CA VAL A 831 25.26 16.70 6.16
C VAL A 831 26.11 16.07 5.06
N ALA A 832 26.10 14.75 4.97
CA ALA A 832 26.65 14.05 3.82
C ALA A 832 25.79 14.40 2.61
N ALA A 833 26.40 14.85 1.50
CA ALA A 833 25.68 15.10 0.26
C ALA A 833 25.10 13.77 -0.26
N GLY A 834 23.84 13.49 0.10
CA GLY A 834 23.15 12.25 -0.23
C GLY A 834 21.64 12.42 -0.19
N VAL A 835 20.99 11.92 -1.24
CA VAL A 835 19.57 12.07 -1.59
C VAL A 835 18.71 10.92 -1.00
N LEU A 836 19.22 10.21 0.01
CA LEU A 836 18.63 8.93 0.44
C LEU A 836 17.23 9.07 1.07
N ASP A 837 16.93 10.23 1.66
CA ASP A 837 15.65 10.54 2.33
C ASP A 837 14.63 11.27 1.42
N GLU A 838 14.89 11.40 0.12
CA GLU A 838 13.92 12.00 -0.81
C GLU A 838 12.74 11.06 -1.07
N GLU A 839 11.55 11.49 -0.64
CA GLU A 839 10.26 10.86 -0.91
C GLU A 839 9.42 11.86 -1.69
N TYR A 840 8.89 11.47 -2.84
CA TYR A 840 8.04 12.34 -3.65
C TYR A 840 6.76 11.65 -4.08
N GLU A 841 5.70 12.43 -4.29
CA GLU A 841 4.51 11.99 -4.99
C GLU A 841 4.76 12.12 -6.50
N ARG A 842 4.82 11.01 -7.23
CA ARG A 842 5.06 10.99 -8.67
C ARG A 842 3.75 10.67 -9.38
N GLU A 843 3.21 11.64 -10.09
CA GLU A 843 2.12 11.39 -11.04
C GLU A 843 2.75 11.01 -12.37
N LEU A 844 2.59 9.74 -12.76
CA LEU A 844 2.85 9.30 -14.12
C LEU A 844 1.66 9.64 -14.97
N GLU A 845 1.90 9.99 -16.23
CA GLU A 845 0.82 9.90 -17.21
C GLU A 845 0.40 8.43 -17.23
N VAL A 846 -0.87 8.12 -16.98
CA VAL A 846 -1.37 6.75 -17.16
C VAL A 846 -1.26 6.43 -18.65
N GLU A 847 -0.08 5.99 -19.07
CA GLU A 847 0.01 5.01 -20.13
C GLU A 847 -0.80 3.84 -19.59
N LYS A 848 -2.01 3.67 -20.10
CA LYS A 848 -2.68 2.39 -19.99
C LYS A 848 -1.66 1.39 -20.49
N GLU A 849 -1.02 0.67 -19.58
CA GLU A 849 -0.51 -0.66 -19.86
C GLU A 849 -1.75 -1.42 -20.27
N VAL A 850 -2.08 -1.31 -21.56
CA VAL A 850 -2.91 -2.25 -22.24
C VAL A 850 -2.06 -3.50 -22.19
N GLU A 851 -2.17 -4.26 -21.09
CA GLU A 851 -2.20 -5.70 -21.21
C GLU A 851 -3.16 -5.93 -22.37
N LYS A 852 -2.62 -6.24 -23.55
CA LYS A 852 -3.40 -6.72 -24.66
C LYS A 852 -3.98 -8.05 -24.17
N GLU A 853 -5.07 -7.98 -23.41
CA GLU A 853 -6.14 -8.93 -23.61
C GLU A 853 -6.47 -8.79 -25.09
N VAL A 854 -5.82 -9.65 -25.89
CA VAL A 854 -6.25 -9.87 -27.25
C VAL A 854 -7.63 -10.51 -27.06
N GLU A 855 -8.68 -9.68 -27.05
CA GLU A 855 -10.02 -10.13 -27.36
C GLU A 855 -9.92 -10.78 -28.73
N ARG A 856 -9.72 -12.10 -28.72
CA ARG A 856 -9.66 -12.89 -29.93
C ARG A 856 -11.10 -12.93 -30.43
N GLN A 857 -11.43 -12.02 -31.33
CA GLN A 857 -12.72 -12.02 -32.01
C GLN A 857 -12.79 -13.30 -32.85
N VAL A 858 -13.43 -14.33 -32.28
CA VAL A 858 -13.78 -15.56 -32.99
C VAL A 858 -14.81 -15.16 -34.06
N PRO A 859 -14.55 -15.42 -35.35
CA PRO A 859 -15.47 -15.04 -36.41
C PRO A 859 -16.87 -15.64 -36.17
N THR A 860 -17.93 -14.90 -36.46
CA THR A 860 -19.29 -15.46 -36.41
C THR A 860 -19.51 -16.37 -37.61
N MET A 861 -19.74 -17.66 -37.37
CA MET A 861 -19.97 -18.67 -38.41
C MET A 861 -21.43 -19.12 -38.45
N THR A 862 -21.88 -19.61 -39.62
CA THR A 862 -23.20 -20.23 -39.74
C THR A 862 -23.21 -21.62 -39.11
N PRO A 863 -24.14 -21.92 -38.17
CA PRO A 863 -24.23 -23.22 -37.53
C PRO A 863 -24.60 -24.31 -38.52
N TYR A 864 -24.05 -25.50 -38.31
CA TYR A 864 -24.42 -26.70 -39.05
C TYR A 864 -25.83 -27.14 -38.66
N HIS A 865 -26.65 -27.47 -39.65
CA HIS A 865 -27.98 -28.01 -39.40
C HIS A 865 -27.89 -29.52 -39.15
N GLU A 866 -28.14 -29.94 -37.92
CA GLU A 866 -28.04 -31.35 -37.52
C GLU A 866 -28.98 -32.25 -38.33
N GLU A 867 -28.47 -33.39 -38.77
CA GLU A 867 -29.23 -34.43 -39.47
C GLU A 867 -30.05 -35.25 -38.47
N GLU A 868 -31.31 -35.49 -38.80
CA GLU A 868 -32.18 -36.31 -37.95
C GLU A 868 -31.92 -37.79 -38.19
N TRP A 869 -31.79 -38.56 -37.11
CA TRP A 869 -31.73 -40.01 -37.13
C TRP A 869 -32.47 -40.60 -35.93
N ASP A 870 -32.82 -41.88 -36.03
CA ASP A 870 -33.49 -42.57 -34.94
C ASP A 870 -32.50 -42.92 -33.82
N VAL A 871 -32.34 -41.98 -32.88
CA VAL A 871 -31.43 -42.09 -31.73
C VAL A 871 -31.81 -43.25 -30.81
N SER A 872 -33.07 -43.75 -30.84
CA SER A 872 -33.48 -44.89 -30.01
C SER A 872 -32.71 -46.18 -30.31
N GLN A 873 -32.07 -46.27 -31.49
CA GLN A 873 -31.17 -47.35 -31.86
C GLN A 873 -30.04 -47.57 -30.83
N VAL A 874 -29.55 -46.51 -30.17
CA VAL A 874 -28.45 -46.62 -29.20
C VAL A 874 -28.82 -47.46 -27.99
N VAL A 875 -30.11 -47.55 -27.66
CA VAL A 875 -30.60 -48.33 -26.50
C VAL A 875 -30.43 -49.83 -26.74
N HIS A 876 -30.54 -50.28 -28.00
CA HIS A 876 -30.58 -51.70 -28.36
C HIS A 876 -29.33 -52.19 -29.09
N ALA A 877 -28.48 -51.28 -29.56
CA ALA A 877 -27.23 -51.61 -30.22
C ALA A 877 -26.17 -52.16 -29.24
N ASP A 878 -25.42 -53.16 -29.69
CA ASP A 878 -24.32 -53.82 -28.98
C ASP A 878 -22.94 -53.19 -29.29
N SER A 879 -22.86 -52.40 -30.36
CA SER A 879 -21.64 -51.73 -30.80
C SER A 879 -21.95 -50.47 -31.60
N VAL A 880 -20.96 -49.58 -31.70
CA VAL A 880 -21.08 -48.39 -32.56
C VAL A 880 -21.36 -48.78 -34.02
N VAL A 881 -20.83 -49.92 -34.46
CA VAL A 881 -20.95 -50.41 -35.85
C VAL A 881 -22.36 -50.93 -36.16
N SER A 882 -23.17 -51.28 -35.14
CA SER A 882 -24.56 -51.72 -35.36
C SER A 882 -25.56 -50.57 -35.51
N LEU A 883 -25.10 -49.32 -35.35
CA LEU A 883 -25.92 -48.14 -35.60
C LEU A 883 -26.00 -47.86 -37.10
N LYS A 884 -27.20 -47.55 -37.61
CA LYS A 884 -27.42 -47.17 -39.01
C LYS A 884 -27.14 -45.68 -39.26
N ILE A 885 -25.99 -45.20 -38.79
CA ILE A 885 -25.54 -43.82 -38.97
C ILE A 885 -24.06 -43.79 -39.35
N GLU A 886 -23.64 -42.68 -39.94
CA GLU A 886 -22.22 -42.44 -40.16
C GLU A 886 -21.54 -42.06 -38.84
N THR A 887 -20.43 -42.73 -38.54
CA THR A 887 -19.65 -42.50 -37.33
C THR A 887 -18.19 -42.28 -37.70
N PHE A 888 -17.52 -41.40 -36.97
CA PHE A 888 -16.15 -41.01 -37.24
C PHE A 888 -15.26 -41.35 -36.06
N SER A 889 -14.04 -41.82 -36.32
CA SER A 889 -13.07 -42.00 -35.25
C SER A 889 -12.55 -40.64 -34.79
N ILE A 890 -12.42 -40.47 -33.47
CA ILE A 890 -11.94 -39.21 -32.88
C ILE A 890 -10.55 -38.78 -33.39
N PRO A 891 -9.57 -39.68 -33.56
CA PRO A 891 -8.31 -39.36 -34.23
C PRO A 891 -8.47 -38.74 -35.62
N ASP A 892 -9.45 -39.19 -36.41
CA ASP A 892 -9.70 -38.68 -37.77
C ASP A 892 -10.40 -37.31 -37.74
N VAL A 893 -11.24 -37.06 -36.74
CA VAL A 893 -11.91 -35.77 -36.52
C VAL A 893 -10.88 -34.69 -36.17
N PHE A 894 -9.95 -35.02 -35.28
CA PHE A 894 -8.92 -34.10 -34.86
C PHE A 894 -7.77 -33.96 -35.88
N ALA A 895 -7.64 -34.86 -36.87
CA ALA A 895 -6.66 -34.69 -37.95
C ALA A 895 -6.89 -33.39 -38.76
N ALA A 896 -8.09 -32.81 -38.68
CA ALA A 896 -8.47 -31.53 -39.27
C ALA A 896 -8.25 -30.31 -38.35
N THR A 897 -7.70 -30.48 -37.14
CA THR A 897 -7.43 -29.38 -36.17
C THR A 897 -5.93 -29.11 -36.02
N ARG A 898 -5.54 -27.85 -35.76
CA ARG A 898 -4.11 -27.47 -35.59
C ARG A 898 -3.53 -28.01 -34.28
N SER A 899 -4.38 -28.42 -33.34
CA SER A 899 -4.04 -28.81 -31.98
C SER A 899 -3.46 -30.23 -31.84
N LEU A 900 -3.44 -31.05 -32.89
CA LEU A 900 -3.10 -32.48 -32.76
C LEU A 900 -1.65 -32.78 -32.37
N ASN A 901 -0.70 -31.91 -32.71
CA ASN A 901 0.72 -32.19 -32.44
C ASN A 901 1.06 -32.23 -30.95
N ARG A 902 0.22 -31.66 -30.06
CA ARG A 902 0.44 -31.69 -28.60
C ARG A 902 -0.13 -32.93 -27.88
N TYR A 903 -1.12 -33.63 -28.45
CA TYR A 903 -1.94 -34.58 -27.68
C TYR A 903 -1.97 -36.02 -28.24
N LYS A 904 -1.20 -36.33 -29.29
CA LYS A 904 -1.08 -37.69 -29.88
C LYS A 904 -0.71 -38.79 -28.88
N SER A 905 -0.08 -38.46 -27.76
CA SER A 905 0.42 -39.42 -26.76
C SER A 905 -0.62 -39.86 -25.72
N ILE A 906 -1.77 -39.20 -25.61
CA ILE A 906 -2.69 -39.38 -24.47
C ILE A 906 -3.81 -40.41 -24.78
N TRP A 907 -4.03 -40.77 -26.05
CA TRP A 907 -5.15 -41.64 -26.44
C TRP A 907 -4.71 -43.10 -26.41
N PRO A 908 -5.23 -43.93 -25.48
CA PRO A 908 -4.84 -45.33 -25.39
C PRO A 908 -5.32 -46.11 -26.62
N LYS A 909 -4.42 -46.89 -27.26
CA LYS A 909 -4.72 -47.74 -28.43
C LYS A 909 -5.81 -48.80 -28.19
N VAL A 910 -6.23 -48.98 -26.94
CA VAL A 910 -7.13 -50.05 -26.48
C VAL A 910 -8.61 -49.65 -26.60
N ILE A 911 -8.94 -48.35 -26.64
CA ILE A 911 -10.35 -47.89 -26.59
C ILE A 911 -10.68 -47.13 -27.87
N LYS A 912 -11.71 -47.61 -28.57
CA LYS A 912 -12.19 -47.00 -29.81
C LYS A 912 -13.27 -45.98 -29.49
N VAL A 913 -12.92 -44.70 -29.64
CA VAL A 913 -13.84 -43.57 -29.45
C VAL A 913 -14.29 -43.07 -30.82
N TYR A 914 -15.61 -42.99 -30.98
CA TYR A 914 -16.29 -42.53 -32.17
C TYR A 914 -17.15 -41.31 -31.85
N CYS A 915 -17.54 -40.54 -32.86
CA CYS A 915 -18.57 -39.51 -32.76
C CYS A 915 -19.53 -39.56 -33.94
N THR A 916 -20.71 -38.99 -33.75
CA THR A 916 -21.69 -38.78 -34.83
C THR A 916 -21.25 -37.66 -35.76
N ARG A 917 -21.86 -37.59 -36.95
CA ARG A 917 -21.71 -36.43 -37.86
C ARG A 917 -22.11 -35.12 -37.20
N ASN A 918 -23.24 -35.12 -36.47
CA ASN A 918 -23.75 -33.94 -35.76
C ASN A 918 -22.78 -33.45 -34.68
N PHE A 919 -22.11 -34.36 -33.97
CA PHE A 919 -21.05 -33.98 -33.03
C PHE A 919 -19.82 -33.42 -33.74
N ARG A 920 -19.38 -34.06 -34.83
CA ARG A 920 -18.21 -33.67 -35.61
C ARG A 920 -18.35 -32.26 -36.22
N GLN A 921 -19.55 -31.91 -36.68
CA GLN A 921 -19.77 -30.71 -37.47
C GLN A 921 -20.64 -29.69 -36.71
N ALA A 922 -19.99 -28.65 -36.17
CA ALA A 922 -20.67 -27.52 -35.53
C ALA A 922 -21.02 -26.40 -36.51
N ILE A 923 -20.26 -26.27 -37.61
CA ILE A 923 -20.37 -25.20 -38.60
C ILE A 923 -20.30 -25.76 -40.03
N ASN A 924 -20.78 -25.00 -41.01
CA ASN A 924 -20.82 -25.44 -42.42
C ASN A 924 -19.46 -25.37 -43.15
N GLU A 925 -18.44 -24.69 -42.60
CA GLU A 925 -17.14 -24.52 -43.25
C GLU A 925 -16.09 -25.53 -42.77
N ALA A 926 -15.20 -25.96 -43.68
CA ALA A 926 -14.24 -27.04 -43.46
C ALA A 926 -12.89 -26.62 -42.83
N ALA A 927 -12.63 -25.33 -42.61
CA ALA A 927 -11.33 -24.83 -42.17
C ALA A 927 -11.35 -24.28 -40.74
N GLY A 928 -10.52 -24.86 -39.86
CA GLY A 928 -10.23 -24.29 -38.53
C GLY A 928 -11.24 -24.62 -37.44
N LEU A 929 -11.56 -25.90 -37.25
CA LEU A 929 -12.50 -26.37 -36.22
C LEU A 929 -12.05 -26.06 -34.77
N ASP A 930 -10.78 -25.71 -34.52
CA ASP A 930 -10.22 -25.52 -33.17
C ASP A 930 -11.07 -24.60 -32.27
N GLU A 931 -11.69 -23.56 -32.83
CA GLU A 931 -12.50 -22.57 -32.09
C GLU A 931 -14.00 -22.93 -32.02
N TYR A 932 -14.45 -23.96 -32.76
CA TYR A 932 -15.85 -24.36 -32.90
C TYR A 932 -16.08 -25.84 -32.56
N LEU A 933 -15.16 -26.49 -31.84
CA LEU A 933 -15.35 -27.85 -31.35
C LEU A 933 -16.49 -27.89 -30.34
N ARG A 934 -17.36 -28.89 -30.46
CA ARG A 934 -18.43 -29.11 -29.48
C ARG A 934 -17.87 -29.68 -28.17
N PRO A 935 -18.40 -29.25 -27.01
CA PRO A 935 -18.05 -29.85 -25.72
C PRO A 935 -18.47 -31.32 -25.66
N VAL A 936 -17.67 -32.16 -25.01
CA VAL A 936 -18.00 -33.58 -24.82
C VAL A 936 -18.85 -33.72 -23.56
N ASP A 937 -20.17 -33.58 -23.70
CA ASP A 937 -21.10 -33.62 -22.57
C ASP A 937 -21.85 -34.96 -22.43
N ALA A 938 -22.16 -35.61 -23.56
CA ALA A 938 -22.91 -36.86 -23.61
C ALA A 938 -22.16 -37.95 -24.39
N VAL A 939 -22.03 -39.13 -23.78
CA VAL A 939 -21.33 -40.28 -24.34
C VAL A 939 -22.18 -41.54 -24.19
N VAL A 940 -22.24 -42.38 -25.21
CA VAL A 940 -22.80 -43.73 -25.10
C VAL A 940 -21.68 -44.75 -25.10
N ALA A 941 -21.62 -45.57 -24.06
CA ALA A 941 -20.70 -46.70 -23.93
C ALA A 941 -21.41 -48.00 -24.29
N PHE A 942 -20.89 -48.74 -25.28
CA PHE A 942 -21.46 -50.00 -25.75
C PHE A 942 -20.81 -51.21 -25.06
N GLU A 943 -21.54 -52.31 -24.93
CA GLU A 943 -21.02 -53.57 -24.35
C GLU A 943 -19.75 -54.09 -25.07
N SER A 944 -19.61 -53.81 -26.36
CA SER A 944 -18.41 -54.11 -27.16
C SER A 944 -17.16 -53.29 -26.81
N GLY A 945 -17.26 -52.31 -25.90
CA GLY A 945 -16.15 -51.46 -25.46
C GLY A 945 -15.94 -50.18 -26.28
N GLY A 946 -16.78 -49.93 -27.28
CA GLY A 946 -16.77 -48.68 -28.04
C GLY A 946 -17.47 -47.53 -27.30
N LEU A 947 -16.96 -46.31 -27.46
CA LEU A 947 -17.60 -45.08 -26.98
C LEU A 947 -18.10 -44.24 -28.17
N LEU A 948 -19.29 -43.66 -28.06
CA LEU A 948 -19.85 -42.74 -29.06
C LEU A 948 -20.15 -41.38 -28.42
N LEU A 949 -19.52 -40.33 -28.94
CA LEU A 949 -19.82 -38.94 -28.58
C LEU A 949 -21.00 -38.43 -29.40
N LEU A 950 -21.93 -37.75 -28.73
CA LEU A 950 -23.18 -37.24 -29.29
C LEU A 950 -23.21 -35.70 -29.23
N SER A 951 -23.88 -35.04 -30.17
CA SER A 951 -24.21 -33.60 -30.04
C SER A 951 -25.10 -33.36 -28.82
N GLU A 952 -25.25 -32.10 -28.41
CA GLU A 952 -26.12 -31.72 -27.29
C GLU A 952 -27.58 -32.16 -27.54
N ARG A 953 -28.05 -32.01 -28.79
CA ARG A 953 -29.41 -32.40 -29.21
C ARG A 953 -29.57 -33.92 -29.27
N GLU A 954 -28.59 -34.65 -29.80
CA GLU A 954 -28.61 -36.11 -29.83
C GLU A 954 -28.52 -36.71 -28.42
N GLY A 955 -27.74 -36.09 -27.53
CA GLY A 955 -27.63 -36.49 -26.13
C GLY A 955 -28.97 -36.41 -25.40
N GLU A 956 -29.76 -35.36 -25.65
CA GLU A 956 -31.13 -35.25 -25.10
C GLU A 956 -32.07 -36.34 -25.64
N GLN A 957 -32.02 -36.61 -26.94
CA GLN A 957 -32.85 -37.63 -27.56
C GLN A 957 -32.48 -39.04 -27.08
N ALA A 958 -31.18 -39.32 -26.94
CA ALA A 958 -30.68 -40.58 -26.39
C ALA A 958 -31.13 -40.75 -24.94
N LEU A 959 -31.03 -39.70 -24.14
CA LEU A 959 -31.47 -39.70 -22.75
C LEU A 959 -32.96 -40.06 -22.62
N VAL A 960 -33.82 -39.42 -23.43
CA VAL A 960 -35.26 -39.74 -23.47
C VAL A 960 -35.48 -41.19 -23.90
N ALA A 961 -34.75 -41.69 -24.90
CA ALA A 961 -34.88 -43.07 -25.36
C ALA A 961 -34.50 -44.10 -24.27
N PHE A 962 -33.40 -43.88 -23.56
CA PHE A 962 -33.00 -44.73 -22.42
C PHE A 962 -34.04 -44.68 -21.30
N TRP A 963 -34.61 -43.51 -21.01
CA TRP A 963 -35.65 -43.33 -20.02
C TRP A 963 -36.94 -44.08 -20.39
N THR A 964 -37.44 -43.91 -21.61
CA THR A 964 -38.67 -44.56 -22.08
C THR A 964 -38.54 -46.08 -22.10
N ALA A 965 -37.40 -46.61 -22.55
CA ALA A 965 -37.13 -48.05 -22.54
C ALA A 965 -37.15 -48.64 -21.11
N GLN A 966 -36.71 -47.87 -20.12
CA GLN A 966 -36.70 -48.28 -18.71
C GLN A 966 -38.10 -48.25 -18.08
N VAL A 967 -38.88 -47.19 -18.34
CA VAL A 967 -40.27 -47.06 -17.81
C VAL A 967 -41.20 -48.12 -18.41
N ALA A 968 -41.02 -48.46 -19.69
CA ALA A 968 -41.86 -49.44 -20.37
C ALA A 968 -41.63 -50.90 -19.94
N GLN A 969 -40.58 -51.20 -19.15
CA GLN A 969 -40.15 -52.55 -18.69
C GLN A 969 -40.00 -53.63 -19.80
N ALA A 970 -40.12 -53.28 -21.08
CA ALA A 970 -40.26 -54.24 -22.17
C ALA A 970 -38.91 -54.75 -22.72
N THR A 971 -37.80 -54.03 -22.54
CA THR A 971 -36.48 -54.39 -23.09
C THR A 971 -35.34 -53.81 -22.25
N ARG A 972 -34.37 -54.64 -21.84
CA ARG A 972 -33.14 -54.17 -21.17
C ARG A 972 -32.22 -53.46 -22.17
N PRO A 973 -31.70 -52.26 -21.85
CA PRO A 973 -30.72 -51.57 -22.70
C PRO A 973 -29.42 -52.38 -22.86
N ARG A 974 -28.81 -52.34 -24.05
CA ARG A 974 -27.53 -53.00 -24.39
C ARG A 974 -26.34 -52.03 -24.47
N ALA A 975 -26.58 -50.76 -24.19
CA ALA A 975 -25.57 -49.71 -24.06
C ALA A 975 -25.84 -48.85 -22.81
N CYS A 976 -24.88 -48.00 -22.46
CA CYS A 976 -24.88 -47.16 -21.28
C CYS A 976 -24.75 -45.69 -21.69
N PHE A 977 -25.67 -44.84 -21.22
CA PHE A 977 -25.56 -43.39 -21.40
C PHE A 977 -24.74 -42.78 -20.25
N VAL A 978 -23.75 -41.97 -20.60
CA VAL A 978 -22.78 -41.36 -19.71
C VAL A 978 -22.76 -39.85 -19.91
N ASN A 979 -22.93 -39.12 -18.81
CA ASN A 979 -22.72 -37.68 -18.75
C ASN A 979 -21.32 -37.40 -18.19
N MET A 980 -20.46 -36.73 -18.97
CA MET A 980 -19.04 -36.57 -18.65
C MET A 980 -18.74 -35.69 -17.43
N PRO A 981 -19.44 -34.55 -17.22
CA PRO A 981 -19.35 -33.77 -15.98
C PRO A 981 -19.66 -34.58 -14.71
N LEU A 982 -20.66 -35.46 -14.75
CA LEU A 982 -21.02 -36.33 -13.63
C LEU A 982 -20.01 -37.49 -13.43
N TRP A 983 -19.48 -38.04 -14.52
CA TRP A 983 -18.50 -39.13 -14.48
C TRP A 983 -17.15 -38.73 -13.87
N ARG A 984 -16.67 -37.50 -14.13
CA ARG A 984 -15.34 -37.04 -13.65
C ARG A 984 -15.21 -36.90 -12.13
N LYS A 985 -16.32 -36.70 -11.38
CA LYS A 985 -16.27 -36.51 -9.92
C LYS A 985 -16.74 -37.73 -9.10
N GLY A 986 -17.40 -38.72 -9.70
CA GLY A 986 -17.88 -39.93 -8.99
C GLY A 986 -16.83 -40.99 -8.65
N PHE A 987 -15.64 -40.94 -9.28
CA PHE A 987 -14.52 -41.85 -9.02
C PHE A 987 -13.20 -41.07 -8.89
N SER A 988 -13.07 -40.23 -7.85
CA SER A 988 -11.79 -39.60 -7.49
C SER A 988 -10.98 -40.39 -6.45
N SER A 989 -11.36 -41.65 -6.16
CA SER A 989 -10.69 -42.50 -5.16
C SER A 989 -9.79 -43.59 -5.75
N GLN A 990 -9.55 -43.62 -7.07
CA GLN A 990 -8.49 -44.45 -7.66
C GLN A 990 -7.60 -43.65 -8.62
N PRO A 991 -6.28 -43.92 -8.63
CA PRO A 991 -5.31 -43.14 -9.38
C PRO A 991 -5.59 -43.22 -10.89
N ALA A 992 -5.39 -42.09 -11.55
CA ALA A 992 -5.50 -41.92 -13.00
C ALA A 992 -4.71 -43.00 -13.76
N GLY A 993 -5.41 -44.00 -14.25
CA GLY A 993 -4.86 -45.09 -15.04
C GLY A 993 -5.94 -45.70 -15.90
N LEU A 994 -6.07 -45.19 -17.13
CA LEU A 994 -6.93 -45.69 -18.22
C LEU A 994 -8.44 -45.64 -17.91
N LEU A 995 -9.21 -45.12 -18.88
CA LEU A 995 -10.66 -45.37 -18.99
C LEU A 995 -10.95 -46.82 -18.54
N PRO A 996 -11.84 -47.04 -17.56
CA PRO A 996 -12.01 -48.35 -16.97
C PRO A 996 -12.37 -49.36 -18.06
N ASN A 997 -11.74 -50.52 -17.97
CA ASN A 997 -12.07 -51.70 -18.74
C ASN A 997 -13.61 -51.79 -18.82
N VAL A 998 -14.21 -51.60 -20.00
CA VAL A 998 -15.68 -51.51 -20.16
C VAL A 998 -16.37 -52.80 -19.66
N ALA A 999 -15.60 -53.89 -19.56
CA ALA A 999 -16.00 -55.15 -18.92
C ALA A 999 -16.27 -55.07 -17.40
N GLY A 1000 -15.83 -53.99 -16.73
CA GLY A 1000 -15.95 -53.80 -15.28
C GLY A 1000 -16.86 -52.66 -14.84
N VAL A 1001 -17.51 -51.93 -15.78
CA VAL A 1001 -18.58 -51.00 -15.41
C VAL A 1001 -19.72 -51.86 -14.83
N PRO A 1002 -20.13 -51.67 -13.56
CA PRO A 1002 -21.24 -52.42 -13.00
C PRO A 1002 -22.43 -52.29 -13.95
N ARG A 1003 -23.05 -53.42 -14.33
CA ARG A 1003 -24.34 -53.47 -15.05
C ARG A 1003 -25.49 -52.95 -14.15
N VAL A 1004 -25.33 -51.73 -13.64
CA VAL A 1004 -26.22 -51.09 -12.68
C VAL A 1004 -26.53 -49.68 -13.19
N LEU A 1005 -27.33 -49.62 -14.26
CA LEU A 1005 -28.03 -48.40 -14.70
C LEU A 1005 -29.49 -48.40 -14.22
N CYS A 1006 -29.76 -49.12 -13.14
CA CYS A 1006 -31.08 -49.23 -12.52
C CYS A 1006 -31.06 -48.76 -11.06
N ASP A 1007 -30.10 -47.91 -10.67
CA ASP A 1007 -30.04 -47.35 -9.32
C ASP A 1007 -30.71 -45.95 -9.32
N PRO A 1008 -31.71 -45.70 -8.45
CA PRO A 1008 -32.37 -44.40 -8.31
C PRO A 1008 -31.47 -43.14 -8.29
N PRO A 1009 -30.23 -43.14 -7.75
CA PRO A 1009 -29.31 -41.99 -7.81
C PRO A 1009 -28.89 -41.59 -9.24
N VAL A 1010 -28.77 -42.56 -10.15
CA VAL A 1010 -28.41 -42.27 -11.54
C VAL A 1010 -29.58 -41.59 -12.27
N LEU A 1011 -30.80 -42.06 -12.04
CA LEU A 1011 -32.01 -41.44 -12.59
C LEU A 1011 -32.20 -40.00 -12.09
N VAL A 1012 -31.96 -39.79 -10.80
CA VAL A 1012 -32.02 -38.45 -10.21
C VAL A 1012 -30.92 -37.54 -10.77
N SER A 1013 -29.69 -38.06 -11.00
CA SER A 1013 -28.62 -37.28 -11.64
C SER A 1013 -29.01 -36.78 -13.04
N LEU A 1014 -29.77 -37.59 -13.78
CA LEU A 1014 -30.26 -37.26 -15.11
C LEU A 1014 -31.42 -36.24 -15.06
N GLN A 1015 -32.28 -36.31 -14.05
CA GLN A 1015 -33.31 -35.29 -13.79
C GLN A 1015 -32.70 -33.94 -13.43
N VAL A 1016 -31.67 -33.91 -12.57
CA VAL A 1016 -30.92 -32.67 -12.29
C VAL A 1016 -30.33 -32.07 -13.56
N PHE A 1017 -29.77 -32.91 -14.43
CA PHE A 1017 -29.20 -32.46 -15.70
C PHE A 1017 -30.26 -31.87 -16.66
N MET A 1018 -31.48 -32.39 -16.64
CA MET A 1018 -32.64 -31.81 -17.37
C MET A 1018 -33.12 -30.49 -16.77
N GLY A 1019 -32.56 -30.07 -15.64
CA GLY A 1019 -32.91 -28.85 -14.91
C GLY A 1019 -34.11 -29.01 -13.99
N ASP A 1020 -34.48 -30.26 -13.65
CA ASP A 1020 -35.43 -30.52 -12.58
C ASP A 1020 -34.75 -30.26 -11.24
N THR A 1021 -35.29 -29.28 -10.51
CA THR A 1021 -34.78 -28.88 -9.20
C THR A 1021 -35.69 -29.32 -8.05
N SER A 1022 -36.87 -29.87 -8.37
CA SER A 1022 -37.90 -30.29 -7.41
C SER A 1022 -38.28 -31.75 -7.62
N PHE A 1023 -38.31 -32.54 -6.54
CA PHE A 1023 -38.50 -33.99 -6.59
C PHE A 1023 -39.67 -34.39 -5.69
N LYS A 1024 -40.67 -35.04 -6.29
CA LYS A 1024 -41.97 -35.29 -5.63
C LYS A 1024 -41.99 -36.53 -4.73
N ASP A 1025 -41.08 -37.48 -4.96
CA ASP A 1025 -41.02 -38.74 -4.23
C ASP A 1025 -39.86 -38.76 -3.23
N VAL A 1026 -40.09 -39.30 -2.03
CA VAL A 1026 -39.10 -39.42 -0.95
C VAL A 1026 -37.92 -40.28 -1.41
N ALA A 1027 -38.16 -41.32 -2.21
CA ALA A 1027 -37.11 -42.16 -2.77
C ALA A 1027 -36.17 -41.36 -3.71
N GLN A 1028 -36.71 -40.40 -4.47
CA GLN A 1028 -35.92 -39.52 -5.34
C GLN A 1028 -35.10 -38.51 -4.52
N GLN A 1029 -35.67 -37.98 -3.42
CA GLN A 1029 -34.96 -37.07 -2.53
C GLN A 1029 -33.81 -37.77 -1.79
N GLU A 1030 -33.99 -39.00 -1.32
CA GLU A 1030 -32.91 -39.81 -0.72
C GLU A 1030 -31.81 -40.14 -1.73
N SER A 1031 -32.20 -40.43 -2.97
CA SER A 1031 -31.27 -40.68 -4.07
C SER A 1031 -30.49 -39.44 -4.49
N LEU A 1032 -31.13 -38.26 -4.46
CA LEU A 1032 -30.47 -36.97 -4.64
C LEU A 1032 -29.48 -36.70 -3.52
N ARG A 1033 -29.82 -37.09 -2.28
CA ARG A 1033 -28.94 -36.94 -1.11
C ARG A 1033 -27.71 -37.82 -1.25
N ALA A 1034 -27.90 -39.09 -1.63
CA ALA A 1034 -26.81 -40.02 -1.91
C ALA A 1034 -25.89 -39.49 -3.03
N LEU A 1035 -26.47 -38.94 -4.11
CA LEU A 1035 -25.74 -38.28 -5.18
C LEU A 1035 -24.93 -37.08 -4.66
N ALA A 1036 -25.53 -36.19 -3.88
CA ALA A 1036 -24.85 -35.03 -3.29
C ALA A 1036 -23.69 -35.45 -2.36
N THR A 1037 -23.89 -36.46 -1.51
CA THR A 1037 -22.85 -37.00 -0.64
C THR A 1037 -21.69 -37.60 -1.44
N SER A 1038 -21.98 -38.25 -2.57
CA SER A 1038 -20.94 -38.79 -3.46
C SER A 1038 -20.09 -37.72 -4.17
N MET A 1039 -20.61 -36.49 -4.30
CA MET A 1039 -19.93 -35.36 -4.97
C MET A 1039 -18.99 -34.55 -4.07
N GLY A 1040 -18.96 -34.82 -2.76
CA GLY A 1040 -18.05 -34.17 -1.80
C GLY A 1040 -18.39 -32.70 -1.47
N ARG A 1041 -17.41 -31.95 -0.94
CA ARG A 1041 -17.59 -30.60 -0.35
C ARG A 1041 -18.10 -29.52 -1.32
N ASP A 1042 -18.09 -29.76 -2.64
CA ASP A 1042 -18.51 -28.80 -3.67
C ASP A 1042 -19.77 -29.27 -4.45
N ALA A 1043 -20.59 -30.15 -3.83
CA ALA A 1043 -21.83 -30.64 -4.45
C ALA A 1043 -22.75 -29.50 -4.91
N ALA A 1044 -22.88 -28.44 -4.10
CA ALA A 1044 -23.71 -27.28 -4.42
C ALA A 1044 -23.18 -26.49 -5.64
N GLY A 1045 -21.87 -26.30 -5.77
CA GLY A 1045 -21.26 -25.58 -6.89
C GLY A 1045 -21.47 -26.31 -8.21
N VAL A 1046 -21.27 -27.63 -8.22
CA VAL A 1046 -21.45 -28.49 -9.41
C VAL A 1046 -22.90 -28.52 -9.87
N MET A 1047 -23.83 -28.78 -8.96
CA MET A 1047 -25.26 -28.84 -9.29
C MET A 1047 -25.78 -27.48 -9.79
N LYS A 1048 -25.31 -26.38 -9.19
CA LYS A 1048 -25.59 -25.01 -9.65
C LYS A 1048 -25.05 -24.74 -11.05
N GLN A 1049 -23.86 -25.22 -11.39
CA GLN A 1049 -23.30 -25.10 -12.74
C GLN A 1049 -24.09 -25.90 -13.77
N LEU A 1050 -24.51 -27.13 -13.45
CA LEU A 1050 -25.33 -27.95 -14.35
C LEU A 1050 -26.66 -27.28 -14.69
N VAL A 1051 -27.36 -26.75 -13.68
CA VAL A 1051 -28.61 -26.00 -13.88
C VAL A 1051 -28.36 -24.68 -14.62
N ARG A 1052 -27.20 -24.03 -14.40
CA ARG A 1052 -26.79 -22.81 -15.12
C ARG A 1052 -26.56 -23.06 -16.60
N LEU A 1053 -25.90 -24.17 -16.98
CA LEU A 1053 -25.66 -24.53 -18.39
C LEU A 1053 -26.96 -24.69 -19.18
N ARG A 1054 -28.06 -25.05 -18.50
CA ARG A 1054 -29.40 -25.15 -19.10
C ARG A 1054 -30.23 -23.86 -19.05
N GLY A 1055 -29.66 -22.75 -18.59
CA GLY A 1055 -30.37 -21.48 -18.44
C GLY A 1055 -31.46 -21.48 -17.36
N MET A 1056 -31.52 -22.52 -16.52
CA MET A 1056 -32.57 -22.70 -15.51
C MET A 1056 -32.12 -22.32 -14.10
N LEU A 1057 -31.01 -21.57 -13.98
CA LEU A 1057 -30.41 -21.17 -12.69
C LEU A 1057 -31.40 -20.50 -11.75
N HIS A 1058 -32.34 -19.72 -12.28
CA HIS A 1058 -33.39 -19.05 -11.52
C HIS A 1058 -34.29 -20.02 -10.73
N ARG A 1059 -34.37 -21.30 -11.13
CA ARG A 1059 -35.13 -22.33 -10.42
C ARG A 1059 -34.39 -22.88 -9.20
N TYR A 1060 -33.07 -22.69 -9.12
CA TYR A 1060 -32.23 -23.26 -8.07
C TYR A 1060 -32.60 -22.71 -6.68
N GLU A 1061 -32.75 -21.39 -6.52
CA GLU A 1061 -32.90 -20.73 -5.20
C GLU A 1061 -34.20 -21.04 -4.44
N ARG A 1062 -35.19 -21.68 -5.06
CA ARG A 1062 -36.49 -22.02 -4.46
C ARG A 1062 -36.86 -23.50 -4.60
N SER A 1063 -35.85 -24.36 -4.63
CA SER A 1063 -36.02 -25.77 -4.99
C SER A 1063 -35.64 -26.74 -3.87
N ASP A 1064 -36.16 -27.96 -3.93
CA ASP A 1064 -35.85 -29.04 -2.98
C ASP A 1064 -34.34 -29.33 -2.99
N MET A 1065 -33.69 -29.20 -4.15
CA MET A 1065 -32.26 -29.38 -4.33
C MET A 1065 -31.42 -28.35 -3.55
N ALA A 1066 -31.76 -27.06 -3.61
CA ALA A 1066 -31.01 -26.03 -2.87
C ALA A 1066 -31.23 -26.14 -1.36
N TRP A 1067 -32.46 -26.43 -0.93
CA TRP A 1067 -32.75 -26.64 0.49
C TRP A 1067 -31.96 -27.83 1.04
N MET A 1068 -31.97 -28.96 0.33
CA MET A 1068 -31.29 -30.17 0.76
C MET A 1068 -29.76 -30.02 0.74
N LEU A 1069 -29.17 -29.34 -0.25
CA LEU A 1069 -27.72 -29.10 -0.32
C LEU A 1069 -27.20 -28.06 0.68
N ASN A 1070 -28.04 -27.14 1.17
CA ASN A 1070 -27.69 -26.25 2.28
C ASN A 1070 -27.79 -26.93 3.65
N SER A 1071 -28.45 -28.10 3.72
CA SER A 1071 -28.66 -28.87 4.96
C SER A 1071 -27.67 -30.02 5.15
N LEU A 1072 -26.90 -30.35 4.11
CA LEU A 1072 -25.75 -31.25 4.11
C LEU A 1072 -24.49 -30.45 4.42
#